data_AF-A0A933TWS3-F1
#
_entry.id   AF-A0A933TWS3-F1
#
_cell.length_a   1.000
_cell.length_b   1.000
_cell.length_c   1.000
_cell.angle_alpha   90.00
_cell.angle_beta   90.00
_cell.angle_gamma   90.00
#
_symmetry.space_group_name_H-M   'P 1'
#
loop_
_entity.id
_entity.type
_entity.pdbx_description
1 polymer ?
#
loop_
_entity_poly.entity_id
_entity_poly.type
_entity_poly.pdbx_seq_one_letter_code
_entity_poly.pdbx_strand_id
1 'polypeptide(L)'
;MKKRLSEYLKIMDSAMERRDVKKVKSCGEAALRELTGLSFTPLEEFTLYYWLGHAYYSLREYSKALDVSYKASMLALKHSMKPAYSAYTFVMMGSNFMLLRNINPAIEQFRKAEQYLQKYGTDTHPMSKDAYYTVTIGLAYCYLYRNQLEKVREIIETKLTNYEDGVAVNRLFPINYHHLKGEYEIALKDNINARRTFNECVRFSRELNLPPAGLEAKLHIAFIDMLENKNESAEDILKSVIKDAKDIHLHEIIGEASLLLSKCYTLMNMPEKAVAVEHGIKPLLSRIDMGWLYERSREYEHLYNRLHSEGIQDGRVIPEVLIDTINGRHERSGYQDAIIGNSLVMRDIYNLIEKIASTDLPILIQGETGTGKELIARALHRNSLRKENTLLSLNCGALPETLLESELFGYVKGAFTGAVEDKKGYMEIASEGTLFLDEIADMSMKMQQRLLRALEEKQMWKIGGTKPTLINTRFVFASNQDVEQLIAKKLFREDLFYRISTIIVNLPPLRDRKEDVPLLVQHFIGRYSSGGKLIKVPDAVMEILTNYLWPGNIRELENEIKRICILHKDAPALEESMLSEAILSCRLQAVRSADGVKGLRELRADFERDVILRTIKECNGNISRAARMLKYNRSELYNKMKALGINGVAGSE
;
A
#
# COMPACT_ATOMS: atom_id res chain seq x y z
N MET A 1 0.98 36.14 -39.63
CA MET A 1 1.75 34.88 -39.75
C MET A 1 1.75 34.22 -38.39
N LYS A 2 1.26 32.97 -38.27
CA LYS A 2 1.38 32.21 -37.02
C LYS A 2 2.87 32.08 -36.67
N LYS A 3 3.24 32.26 -35.40
CA LYS A 3 4.61 31.95 -34.93
C LYS A 3 4.92 30.48 -35.26
N ARG A 4 6.19 30.16 -35.57
CA ARG A 4 6.64 28.80 -35.85
C ARG A 4 7.16 28.14 -34.59
N LEU A 5 6.79 26.87 -34.37
CA LEU A 5 7.28 26.09 -33.21
C LEU A 5 8.81 25.95 -33.20
N SER A 6 9.46 26.01 -34.37
CA SER A 6 10.92 25.98 -34.49
C SER A 6 11.66 27.08 -33.72
N GLU A 7 11.04 28.20 -33.40
CA GLU A 7 11.67 29.23 -32.55
C GLU A 7 11.81 28.77 -31.10
N TYR A 8 10.80 28.08 -30.56
CA TYR A 8 10.85 27.49 -29.22
C TYR A 8 11.84 26.33 -29.18
N LEU A 9 11.84 25.47 -30.20
CA LEU A 9 12.76 24.33 -30.26
C LEU A 9 14.22 24.77 -30.28
N LYS A 10 14.59 25.83 -31.02
CA LYS A 10 15.95 26.38 -30.99
C LYS A 10 16.38 26.83 -29.59
N ILE A 11 15.47 27.43 -28.82
CA ILE A 11 15.74 27.87 -27.45
C ILE A 11 15.90 26.65 -26.54
N MET A 12 15.06 25.62 -26.71
CA MET A 12 15.15 24.37 -25.97
C MET A 12 16.45 23.61 -26.29
N ASP A 13 16.83 23.49 -27.56
CA ASP A 13 18.07 22.84 -28.00
C ASP A 13 19.29 23.56 -27.40
N SER A 14 19.36 24.89 -27.52
CA SER A 14 20.46 25.68 -26.95
C SER A 14 20.50 25.61 -25.41
N ALA A 15 19.35 25.50 -24.75
CA ALA A 15 19.29 25.31 -23.31
C ALA A 15 19.73 23.89 -22.91
N MET A 16 19.38 22.85 -23.69
CA MET A 16 19.85 21.48 -23.48
C MET A 16 21.36 21.35 -23.66
N GLU A 17 21.95 22.01 -24.66
CA GLU A 17 23.41 22.07 -24.86
C GLU A 17 24.13 22.66 -23.64
N ARG A 18 23.50 23.63 -22.98
CA ARG A 18 23.99 24.24 -21.72
C ARG A 18 23.57 23.49 -20.47
N ARG A 19 22.89 22.33 -20.62
CA ARG A 19 22.29 21.54 -19.54
C ARG A 19 21.31 22.33 -18.64
N ASP A 20 20.71 23.40 -19.17
CA ASP A 20 19.72 24.23 -18.48
C ASP A 20 18.31 23.63 -18.62
N VAL A 21 18.08 22.53 -17.93
CA VAL A 21 16.84 21.75 -17.97
C VAL A 21 15.62 22.56 -17.53
N LYS A 22 15.80 23.53 -16.61
CA LYS A 22 14.70 24.40 -16.14
C LYS A 22 14.22 25.33 -17.25
N LYS A 23 15.14 25.86 -18.05
CA LYS A 23 14.82 26.68 -19.23
C LYS A 23 14.16 25.89 -20.34
N VAL A 24 14.55 24.61 -20.51
CA VAL A 24 13.91 23.69 -21.47
C VAL A 24 12.46 23.44 -21.06
N LYS A 25 12.21 23.16 -19.77
CA LYS A 25 10.85 23.01 -19.23
C LYS A 25 10.02 24.28 -19.44
N SER A 26 10.50 25.44 -19.00
CA SER A 26 9.73 26.68 -19.06
C SER A 26 9.40 27.10 -20.51
N CYS A 27 10.36 26.92 -21.42
CA CYS A 27 10.18 27.19 -22.84
C CYS A 27 9.21 26.18 -23.48
N GLY A 28 9.33 24.89 -23.17
CA GLY A 28 8.44 23.86 -23.69
C GLY A 28 7.01 23.96 -23.16
N GLU A 29 6.81 24.32 -21.89
CA GLU A 29 5.47 24.59 -21.31
C GLU A 29 4.82 25.84 -21.93
N ALA A 30 5.61 26.86 -22.29
CA ALA A 30 5.12 28.00 -23.04
C ALA A 30 4.71 27.59 -24.47
N ALA A 31 5.54 26.82 -25.16
CA ALA A 31 5.22 26.29 -26.49
C ALA A 31 3.96 25.41 -26.49
N LEU A 32 3.78 24.58 -25.46
CA LEU A 32 2.63 23.69 -25.33
C LEU A 32 1.32 24.47 -25.12
N ARG A 33 1.33 25.52 -24.31
CA ARG A 33 0.15 26.40 -24.10
C ARG A 33 -0.26 27.14 -25.38
N GLU A 34 0.70 27.49 -26.23
CA GLU A 34 0.45 28.20 -27.48
C GLU A 34 0.25 27.26 -28.69
N LEU A 35 0.34 25.94 -28.51
CA LEU A 35 0.47 24.95 -29.59
C LEU A 35 -0.66 25.04 -30.63
N THR A 36 -1.91 25.23 -30.21
CA THR A 36 -3.09 25.37 -31.09
C THR A 36 -3.00 26.59 -32.03
N GLY A 37 -2.25 27.61 -31.62
CA GLY A 37 -1.99 28.84 -32.37
C GLY A 37 -0.75 28.81 -33.26
N LEU A 38 0.09 27.78 -33.18
CA LEU A 38 1.37 27.69 -33.90
C LEU A 38 1.25 26.96 -35.25
N SER A 39 2.19 27.25 -36.15
CA SER A 39 2.44 26.44 -37.35
C SER A 39 3.63 25.51 -37.09
N PHE A 40 3.45 24.21 -37.30
CA PHE A 40 4.48 23.20 -37.05
C PHE A 40 4.29 21.94 -37.91
N THR A 41 5.38 21.17 -38.04
CA THR A 41 5.43 19.84 -38.62
C THR A 41 5.30 18.75 -37.54
N PRO A 42 4.88 17.52 -37.89
CA PRO A 42 4.83 16.42 -36.92
C PRO A 42 6.17 16.15 -36.22
N LEU A 43 7.28 16.37 -36.91
CA LEU A 43 8.62 16.24 -36.32
C LEU A 43 8.88 17.32 -35.27
N GLU A 44 8.51 18.57 -35.53
CA GLU A 44 8.66 19.67 -34.56
C GLU A 44 7.79 19.43 -33.31
N GLU A 45 6.57 18.90 -33.49
CA GLU A 45 5.69 18.53 -32.37
C GLU A 45 6.27 17.35 -31.56
N PHE A 46 6.78 16.33 -32.24
CA PHE A 46 7.49 15.22 -31.59
C PHE A 46 8.70 15.73 -30.79
N THR A 47 9.54 16.58 -31.38
CA THR A 47 10.74 17.12 -30.74
C THR A 47 10.39 17.96 -29.50
N LEU A 48 9.30 18.74 -29.56
CA LEU A 48 8.79 19.47 -28.41
C LEU A 48 8.48 18.51 -27.25
N TYR A 49 7.68 17.48 -27.53
CA TYR A 49 7.30 16.51 -26.50
C TYR A 49 8.49 15.69 -26.02
N TYR A 50 9.38 15.26 -26.91
CA TYR A 50 10.60 14.54 -26.54
C TYR A 50 11.46 15.35 -25.55
N TRP A 51 11.77 16.61 -25.88
CA TRP A 51 12.58 17.45 -25.00
C TRP A 51 11.88 17.83 -23.70
N LEU A 52 10.57 18.06 -23.76
CA LEU A 52 9.79 18.34 -22.56
C LEU A 52 9.70 17.10 -21.66
N GLY A 53 9.58 15.90 -22.24
CA GLY A 53 9.67 14.62 -21.54
C GLY A 53 11.03 14.43 -20.87
N HIS A 54 12.12 14.71 -21.58
CA HIS A 54 13.47 14.71 -21.01
C HIS A 54 13.65 15.73 -19.89
N ALA A 55 13.09 16.93 -20.05
CA ALA A 55 13.17 17.97 -19.05
C ALA A 55 12.40 17.56 -17.79
N TYR A 56 11.18 17.03 -17.94
CA TYR A 56 10.42 16.49 -16.83
C TYR A 56 11.11 15.30 -16.17
N TYR A 57 11.67 14.36 -16.94
CA TYR A 57 12.44 13.23 -16.42
C TYR A 57 13.62 13.72 -15.57
N SER A 58 14.39 14.67 -16.10
CA SER A 58 15.57 15.24 -15.44
C SER A 58 15.22 16.08 -14.21
N LEU A 59 14.04 16.68 -14.20
CA LEU A 59 13.47 17.40 -13.06
C LEU A 59 12.66 16.49 -12.11
N ARG A 60 12.64 15.17 -12.37
CA ARG A 60 11.97 14.15 -11.57
C ARG A 60 10.44 14.26 -11.54
N GLU A 61 9.84 14.86 -12.56
CA GLU A 61 8.40 14.99 -12.77
C GLU A 61 7.88 13.80 -13.61
N TYR A 62 8.11 12.57 -13.14
CA TYR A 62 7.98 11.34 -13.94
C TYR A 62 6.58 11.09 -14.52
N SER A 63 5.52 11.51 -13.81
CA SER A 63 4.16 11.41 -14.35
C SER A 63 3.95 12.32 -15.57
N LYS A 64 4.50 13.54 -15.56
CA LYS A 64 4.46 14.43 -16.72
C LYS A 64 5.40 13.95 -17.81
N ALA A 65 6.59 13.46 -17.44
CA ALA A 65 7.50 12.85 -18.37
C ALA A 65 6.84 11.68 -19.10
N LEU A 66 6.03 10.87 -18.40
CA LEU A 66 5.29 9.75 -18.97
C LEU A 66 4.20 10.21 -19.96
N ASP A 67 3.36 11.18 -19.58
CA ASP A 67 2.32 11.74 -20.46
C ASP A 67 2.92 12.28 -21.76
N VAL A 68 3.97 13.08 -21.63
CA VAL A 68 4.60 13.71 -22.77
C VAL A 68 5.38 12.71 -23.62
N SER A 69 6.03 11.72 -23.00
CA SER A 69 6.68 10.61 -23.73
C SER A 69 5.65 9.75 -24.48
N TYR A 70 4.46 9.55 -23.92
CA TYR A 70 3.37 8.86 -24.59
C TYR A 70 2.88 9.63 -25.82
N LYS A 71 2.69 10.96 -25.70
CA LYS A 71 2.34 11.82 -26.84
C LYS A 71 3.39 11.78 -27.95
N ALA A 72 4.67 11.82 -27.58
CA ALA A 72 5.77 11.61 -28.51
C ALA A 72 5.71 10.21 -29.17
N SER A 73 5.42 9.15 -28.41
CA SER A 73 5.30 7.78 -28.95
C SER A 73 4.17 7.67 -29.97
N MET A 74 3.01 8.28 -29.69
CA MET A 74 1.85 8.28 -30.58
C MET A 74 2.14 9.04 -31.87
N LEU A 75 2.85 10.16 -31.80
CA LEU A 75 3.27 10.90 -32.99
C LEU A 75 4.27 10.11 -33.82
N ALA A 76 5.24 9.45 -33.17
CA ALA A 76 6.23 8.61 -33.84
C ALA A 76 5.57 7.46 -34.61
N LEU A 77 4.60 6.78 -33.98
CA LEU A 77 3.84 5.69 -34.58
C LEU A 77 2.90 6.17 -35.68
N LYS A 78 2.13 7.25 -35.43
CA LYS A 78 1.13 7.79 -36.36
C LYS A 78 1.75 8.31 -37.66
N HIS A 79 2.94 8.91 -37.58
CA HIS A 79 3.61 9.52 -38.72
C HIS A 79 4.74 8.66 -39.29
N SER A 80 4.82 7.37 -38.93
CA SER A 80 5.83 6.43 -39.41
C SER A 80 7.26 7.01 -39.33
N MET A 81 7.57 7.66 -38.21
CA MET A 81 8.87 8.29 -38.00
C MET A 81 9.98 7.24 -37.95
N LYS A 82 11.25 7.69 -38.05
CA LYS A 82 12.41 6.79 -38.00
C LYS A 82 12.29 5.85 -36.78
N PRO A 83 12.57 4.54 -36.93
CA PRO A 83 12.40 3.55 -35.85
C PRO A 83 13.09 3.90 -34.54
N ALA A 84 14.23 4.60 -34.61
CA ALA A 84 14.96 5.09 -33.45
C ALA A 84 14.08 5.96 -32.53
N TYR A 85 13.25 6.85 -33.07
CA TYR A 85 12.35 7.71 -32.28
C TYR A 85 11.32 6.89 -31.48
N SER A 86 10.77 5.84 -32.08
CA SER A 86 9.86 4.93 -31.38
C SER A 86 10.58 4.20 -30.25
N ALA A 87 11.79 3.67 -30.52
CA ALA A 87 12.61 3.03 -29.51
C ALA A 87 12.88 3.96 -28.32
N TYR A 88 13.31 5.20 -28.53
CA TYR A 88 13.54 6.15 -27.43
C TYR A 88 12.29 6.44 -26.60
N THR A 89 11.13 6.59 -27.24
CA THR A 89 9.89 6.83 -26.50
C THR A 89 9.53 5.63 -25.62
N PHE A 90 9.74 4.40 -26.09
CA PHE A 90 9.56 3.20 -25.28
C PHE A 90 10.59 3.11 -24.14
N VAL A 91 11.86 3.48 -24.38
CA VAL A 91 12.87 3.56 -23.32
C VAL A 91 12.46 4.56 -22.24
N MET A 92 12.06 5.78 -22.63
CA MET A 92 11.63 6.81 -21.68
C MET A 92 10.39 6.38 -20.88
N MET A 93 9.40 5.77 -21.55
CA MET A 93 8.22 5.24 -20.87
C MET A 93 8.58 4.11 -19.91
N GLY A 94 9.45 3.18 -20.32
CA GLY A 94 9.95 2.09 -19.47
C GLY A 94 10.66 2.62 -18.23
N SER A 95 11.56 3.60 -18.41
CA SER A 95 12.27 4.27 -17.30
C SER A 95 11.31 5.00 -16.36
N ASN A 96 10.32 5.72 -16.90
CA ASN A 96 9.30 6.38 -16.09
C ASN A 96 8.45 5.37 -15.29
N PHE A 97 8.00 4.28 -15.92
CA PHE A 97 7.25 3.23 -15.21
C PHE A 97 8.08 2.54 -14.13
N MET A 98 9.36 2.28 -14.40
CA MET A 98 10.28 1.69 -13.43
C MET A 98 10.45 2.60 -12.21
N LEU A 99 10.65 3.91 -12.43
CA LEU A 99 10.78 4.92 -11.36
C LEU A 99 9.47 5.11 -10.58
N LEU A 100 8.32 4.93 -11.22
CA LEU A 100 7.00 4.90 -10.59
C LEU A 100 6.67 3.54 -9.93
N ARG A 101 7.63 2.60 -9.87
CA ARG A 101 7.48 1.23 -9.33
C ARG A 101 6.43 0.36 -10.02
N ASN A 102 6.03 0.72 -11.24
CA ASN A 102 5.12 -0.08 -12.03
C ASN A 102 5.90 -1.05 -12.93
N ILE A 103 6.37 -2.15 -12.32
CA ILE A 103 7.39 -3.03 -12.91
C ILE A 103 6.89 -3.79 -14.14
N ASN A 104 5.62 -4.21 -14.18
CA ASN A 104 5.11 -5.00 -15.32
C ASN A 104 5.01 -4.16 -16.61
N PRO A 105 4.42 -2.95 -16.61
CA PRO A 105 4.48 -2.03 -17.74
C PRO A 105 5.91 -1.60 -18.08
N ALA A 106 6.78 -1.40 -17.09
CA ALA A 106 8.18 -1.08 -17.35
C ALA A 106 8.86 -2.18 -18.18
N ILE A 107 8.71 -3.45 -17.79
CA ILE A 107 9.22 -4.60 -18.54
C ILE A 107 8.64 -4.64 -19.95
N GLU A 108 7.34 -4.38 -20.11
CA GLU A 108 6.70 -4.38 -21.42
C GLU A 108 7.26 -3.30 -22.34
N GLN A 109 7.40 -2.07 -21.85
CA GLN A 109 7.97 -0.97 -22.64
C GLN A 109 9.44 -1.20 -22.98
N PHE A 110 10.24 -1.71 -22.03
CA PHE A 110 11.62 -2.04 -22.31
C PHE A 110 11.76 -3.18 -23.32
N ARG A 111 10.91 -4.22 -23.26
CA ARG A 111 10.89 -5.29 -24.27
C ARG A 111 10.49 -4.77 -25.65
N LYS A 112 9.51 -3.87 -25.71
CA LYS A 112 9.15 -3.19 -26.97
C LYS A 112 10.37 -2.44 -27.52
N ALA A 113 11.04 -1.64 -26.71
CA ALA A 113 12.26 -0.95 -27.11
C ALA A 113 13.35 -1.91 -27.60
N GLU A 114 13.58 -3.03 -26.88
CA GLU A 114 14.56 -4.06 -27.23
C GLU A 114 14.25 -4.69 -28.60
N GLN A 115 13.00 -5.10 -28.83
CA GLN A 115 12.56 -5.68 -30.11
C GLN A 115 12.73 -4.70 -31.27
N TYR A 116 12.42 -3.42 -31.04
CA TYR A 116 12.63 -2.38 -32.04
C TYR A 116 14.12 -2.21 -32.36
N LEU A 117 14.99 -2.14 -31.35
CA LEU A 117 16.43 -1.99 -31.56
C LEU A 117 17.05 -3.23 -32.24
N GLN A 118 16.61 -4.44 -31.90
CA GLN A 118 17.05 -5.68 -32.56
C GLN A 118 16.62 -5.74 -34.03
N LYS A 119 15.40 -5.28 -34.34
CA LYS A 119 14.86 -5.33 -35.71
C LYS A 119 15.50 -4.32 -36.67
N TYR A 120 15.83 -3.13 -36.18
CA TYR A 120 16.28 -2.01 -37.03
C TYR A 120 17.78 -1.70 -36.89
N GLY A 121 18.48 -2.39 -35.99
CA GLY A 121 19.93 -2.27 -35.77
C GLY A 121 20.35 -1.02 -35.00
N THR A 122 21.55 -1.08 -34.40
CA THR A 122 22.21 0.04 -33.69
C THR A 122 22.96 1.00 -34.63
N ASP A 123 23.03 0.67 -35.92
CA ASP A 123 23.80 1.46 -36.91
C ASP A 123 23.02 2.65 -37.48
N THR A 124 21.77 2.83 -37.04
CA THR A 124 20.88 3.88 -37.58
C THR A 124 21.05 5.24 -36.88
N HIS A 125 21.67 5.28 -35.69
CA HIS A 125 22.02 6.53 -34.98
C HIS A 125 23.00 6.27 -33.80
N PRO A 126 23.99 7.14 -33.52
CA PRO A 126 24.93 6.98 -32.39
C PRO A 126 24.26 6.77 -31.02
N MET A 127 23.16 7.50 -30.76
CA MET A 127 22.39 7.38 -29.51
C MET A 127 21.63 6.05 -29.36
N SER A 128 21.56 5.20 -30.41
CA SER A 128 20.79 3.95 -30.36
C SER A 128 21.51 2.86 -29.56
N LYS A 129 22.84 2.93 -29.49
CA LYS A 129 23.64 2.10 -28.57
C LYS A 129 23.34 2.46 -27.11
N ASP A 130 23.26 3.76 -26.79
CA ASP A 130 22.90 4.23 -25.44
C ASP A 130 21.49 3.79 -25.03
N ALA A 131 20.53 3.83 -25.98
CA ALA A 131 19.18 3.32 -25.75
C ALA A 131 19.16 1.82 -25.47
N TYR A 132 19.94 1.03 -26.23
CA TYR A 132 20.03 -0.42 -26.04
C TYR A 132 20.55 -0.78 -24.65
N TYR A 133 21.58 -0.09 -24.16
CA TYR A 133 22.07 -0.31 -22.80
C TYR A 133 21.11 0.14 -21.73
N THR A 134 20.42 1.27 -21.95
CA THR A 134 19.39 1.75 -21.01
C THR A 134 18.26 0.74 -20.88
N VAL A 135 17.84 0.13 -21.99
CA VAL A 135 16.85 -0.97 -22.01
C VAL A 135 17.36 -2.20 -21.27
N THR A 136 18.60 -2.60 -21.55
CA THR A 136 19.23 -3.79 -20.96
C THR A 136 19.37 -3.65 -19.44
N ILE A 137 19.89 -2.50 -18.97
CA ILE A 137 20.02 -2.15 -17.54
C ILE A 137 18.63 -2.04 -16.91
N GLY A 138 17.67 -1.37 -17.55
CA GLY A 138 16.30 -1.22 -17.06
C GLY A 138 15.58 -2.57 -16.89
N LEU A 139 15.71 -3.49 -17.85
CA LEU A 139 15.21 -4.86 -17.74
C LEU A 139 15.87 -5.62 -16.60
N ALA A 140 17.18 -5.50 -16.44
CA ALA A 140 17.90 -6.16 -15.36
C ALA A 140 17.41 -5.67 -13.98
N TYR A 141 17.24 -4.36 -13.78
CA TYR A 141 16.64 -3.83 -12.56
C TYR A 141 15.22 -4.36 -12.34
N CYS A 142 14.37 -4.36 -13.38
CA CYS A 142 13.02 -4.87 -13.26
C CYS A 142 12.97 -6.37 -12.86
N TYR A 143 13.88 -7.18 -13.40
CA TYR A 143 13.98 -8.60 -13.02
C TYR A 143 14.59 -8.79 -11.63
N LEU A 144 15.54 -7.94 -11.24
CA LEU A 144 16.10 -7.92 -9.89
C LEU A 144 15.00 -7.59 -8.86
N TYR A 145 14.13 -6.61 -9.14
CA TYR A 145 12.95 -6.29 -8.32
C TYR A 145 11.96 -7.46 -8.23
N ARG A 146 11.87 -8.31 -9.25
CA ARG A 146 11.04 -9.53 -9.24
C ARG A 146 11.75 -10.75 -8.66
N ASN A 147 12.95 -10.59 -8.10
CA ASN A 147 13.79 -11.68 -7.61
C ASN A 147 14.05 -12.78 -8.66
N GLN A 148 14.13 -12.40 -9.94
CA GLN A 148 14.39 -13.31 -11.07
C GLN A 148 15.89 -13.35 -11.39
N LEU A 149 16.69 -13.83 -10.45
CA LEU A 149 18.15 -13.74 -10.48
C LEU A 149 18.79 -14.38 -11.72
N GLU A 150 18.24 -15.48 -12.25
CA GLU A 150 18.75 -16.12 -13.47
C GLU A 150 18.66 -15.20 -14.71
N LYS A 151 17.61 -14.39 -14.82
CA LYS A 151 17.48 -13.43 -15.92
C LYS A 151 18.42 -12.24 -15.74
N VAL A 152 18.65 -11.83 -14.49
CA VAL A 152 19.63 -10.78 -14.17
C VAL A 152 21.04 -11.27 -14.51
N ARG A 153 21.37 -12.52 -14.14
CA ARG A 153 22.61 -13.20 -14.50
C ARG A 153 22.83 -13.22 -16.01
N GLU A 154 21.84 -13.68 -16.76
CA GLU A 154 21.88 -13.70 -18.24
C GLU A 154 22.16 -12.30 -18.80
N ILE A 155 21.48 -11.27 -18.28
CA ILE A 155 21.72 -9.91 -18.77
C ILE A 155 23.14 -9.43 -18.41
N ILE A 156 23.60 -9.64 -17.18
CA ILE A 156 24.93 -9.19 -16.73
C ILE A 156 26.05 -9.95 -17.47
N GLU A 157 25.99 -11.29 -17.50
CA GLU A 157 27.04 -12.13 -18.09
C GLU A 157 27.01 -12.07 -19.62
N THR A 158 25.83 -12.19 -20.24
CA THR A 158 25.72 -12.34 -21.70
C THR A 158 25.63 -11.01 -22.44
N LYS A 159 24.90 -10.02 -21.91
CA LYS A 159 24.67 -8.74 -22.60
C LYS A 159 25.62 -7.62 -22.17
N LEU A 160 26.04 -7.60 -20.90
CA LEU A 160 26.87 -6.52 -20.35
C LEU A 160 28.36 -6.89 -20.24
N THR A 161 28.71 -8.18 -20.12
CA THR A 161 30.12 -8.63 -19.93
C THR A 161 30.78 -9.17 -21.20
N ASN A 162 30.09 -10.00 -22.00
CA ASN A 162 30.70 -10.78 -23.09
C ASN A 162 30.79 -10.11 -24.48
N TYR A 163 30.19 -8.94 -24.68
CA TYR A 163 30.21 -8.25 -25.97
C TYR A 163 31.45 -7.33 -26.08
N GLU A 164 32.03 -7.14 -27.27
CA GLU A 164 33.02 -6.07 -27.54
C GLU A 164 32.50 -4.68 -27.10
N ASP A 165 31.18 -4.55 -27.06
CA ASP A 165 30.35 -3.44 -26.63
C ASP A 165 30.13 -3.37 -25.09
N GLY A 166 30.36 -4.45 -24.32
CA GLY A 166 30.32 -4.42 -22.84
C GLY A 166 31.42 -3.53 -22.23
N VAL A 167 32.56 -3.44 -22.93
CA VAL A 167 33.59 -2.43 -22.65
C VAL A 167 33.05 -1.03 -22.91
N ALA A 168 32.17 -0.84 -23.90
CA ALA A 168 31.54 0.45 -24.17
C ALA A 168 30.53 0.83 -23.07
N VAL A 169 29.79 -0.12 -22.47
CA VAL A 169 28.96 0.16 -21.27
C VAL A 169 29.82 0.59 -20.09
N ASN A 170 30.89 -0.15 -19.82
CA ASN A 170 31.85 0.22 -18.78
C ASN A 170 32.54 1.56 -19.06
N ARG A 171 32.58 2.02 -20.31
CA ARG A 171 33.10 3.34 -20.69
C ARG A 171 32.04 4.45 -20.65
N LEU A 172 30.79 4.16 -21.03
CA LEU A 172 29.70 5.15 -21.21
C LEU A 172 28.81 5.28 -19.98
N PHE A 173 28.52 4.17 -19.28
CA PHE A 173 27.69 4.11 -18.07
C PHE A 173 28.31 3.25 -16.96
N PRO A 174 29.59 3.46 -16.58
CA PRO A 174 30.27 2.63 -15.58
C PRO A 174 29.50 2.57 -14.27
N ILE A 175 29.01 3.72 -13.80
CA ILE A 175 28.31 3.87 -12.53
C ILE A 175 27.07 2.97 -12.45
N ASN A 176 26.18 3.03 -13.45
CA ASN A 176 24.92 2.27 -13.44
C ASN A 176 25.16 0.76 -13.55
N TYR A 177 26.19 0.35 -14.30
CA TYR A 177 26.59 -1.04 -14.40
C TYR A 177 27.15 -1.57 -13.08
N HIS A 178 28.11 -0.87 -12.47
CA HIS A 178 28.70 -1.27 -11.20
C HIS A 178 27.64 -1.30 -10.09
N HIS A 179 26.73 -0.32 -10.05
CA HIS A 179 25.63 -0.34 -9.08
C HIS A 179 24.74 -1.58 -9.25
N LEU A 180 24.27 -1.85 -10.48
CA LEU A 180 23.44 -3.02 -10.77
C LEU A 180 24.14 -4.34 -10.42
N LYS A 181 25.42 -4.45 -10.79
CA LYS A 181 26.25 -5.63 -10.51
C LYS A 181 26.44 -5.82 -9.00
N GLY A 182 26.72 -4.76 -8.26
CA GLY A 182 26.86 -4.81 -6.80
C GLY A 182 25.55 -5.23 -6.12
N GLU A 183 24.41 -4.72 -6.57
CA GLU A 183 23.09 -5.12 -6.08
C GLU A 183 22.76 -6.60 -6.36
N TYR A 184 23.13 -7.09 -7.54
CA TYR A 184 23.02 -8.51 -7.89
C TYR A 184 23.94 -9.38 -7.02
N GLU A 185 25.19 -8.97 -6.79
CA GLU A 185 26.15 -9.67 -5.93
C GLU A 185 25.66 -9.72 -4.46
N ILE A 186 25.08 -8.64 -3.94
CA ILE A 186 24.38 -8.62 -2.65
C ILE A 186 23.25 -9.65 -2.62
N ALA A 187 22.42 -9.72 -3.67
CA ALA A 187 21.29 -10.65 -3.73
C ALA A 187 21.74 -12.12 -3.70
N LEU A 188 22.94 -12.41 -4.22
CA LEU A 188 23.60 -13.72 -4.11
C LEU A 188 24.25 -13.97 -2.75
N LYS A 189 24.19 -13.01 -1.83
CA LYS A 189 24.87 -13.00 -0.52
C LYS A 189 26.41 -12.99 -0.63
N ASP A 190 26.95 -12.48 -1.73
CA ASP A 190 28.39 -12.31 -1.94
C ASP A 190 28.81 -10.86 -1.66
N ASN A 191 29.19 -10.62 -0.41
CA ASN A 191 29.53 -9.29 0.08
C ASN A 191 30.91 -8.79 -0.38
N ILE A 192 31.86 -9.70 -0.65
CA ILE A 192 33.24 -9.34 -1.00
C ILE A 192 33.27 -8.76 -2.40
N ASN A 193 32.60 -9.43 -3.34
CA ASN A 193 32.50 -8.96 -4.71
C ASN A 193 31.63 -7.69 -4.79
N ALA A 194 30.48 -7.66 -4.10
CA ALA A 194 29.63 -6.48 -4.04
C ALA A 194 30.40 -5.25 -3.54
N ARG A 195 31.16 -5.38 -2.45
CA ARG A 195 31.97 -4.28 -1.89
C ARG A 195 33.01 -3.78 -2.87
N ARG A 196 33.70 -4.67 -3.57
CA ARG A 196 34.67 -4.27 -4.61
C ARG A 196 33.96 -3.45 -5.70
N THR A 197 32.81 -3.92 -6.16
CA THR A 197 32.02 -3.28 -7.20
C THR A 197 31.50 -1.90 -6.75
N PHE A 198 30.98 -1.75 -5.52
CA PHE A 198 30.56 -0.44 -5.00
C PHE A 198 31.74 0.52 -4.80
N ASN A 199 32.90 0.04 -4.38
CA ASN A 199 34.10 0.89 -4.29
C ASN A 199 34.53 1.42 -5.67
N GLU A 200 34.41 0.62 -6.73
CA GLU A 200 34.61 1.07 -8.10
C GLU A 200 33.59 2.16 -8.47
N CYS A 201 32.31 2.00 -8.11
CA CYS A 201 31.28 3.02 -8.30
C CYS A 201 31.62 4.34 -7.58
N VAL A 202 32.08 4.29 -6.32
CA VAL A 202 32.54 5.49 -5.57
C VAL A 202 33.73 6.16 -6.25
N ARG A 203 34.71 5.38 -6.74
CA ARG A 203 35.88 5.91 -7.45
C ARG A 203 35.45 6.62 -8.73
N PHE A 204 34.65 5.97 -9.57
CA PHE A 204 34.18 6.55 -10.84
C PHE A 204 33.30 7.79 -10.64
N SER A 205 32.42 7.78 -9.64
CA SER A 205 31.62 8.95 -9.28
C SER A 205 32.50 10.16 -8.95
N ARG A 206 33.62 9.97 -8.25
CA ARG A 206 34.59 11.04 -7.96
C ARG A 206 35.34 11.52 -9.20
N GLU A 207 35.83 10.60 -10.03
CA GLU A 207 36.53 10.92 -11.27
C GLU A 207 35.65 11.75 -12.23
N LEU A 208 34.36 11.43 -12.29
CA LEU A 208 33.38 12.11 -13.15
C LEU A 208 32.69 13.31 -12.48
N ASN A 209 33.01 13.61 -11.22
CA ASN A 209 32.35 14.63 -10.42
C ASN A 209 30.81 14.48 -10.40
N LEU A 210 30.32 13.23 -10.27
CA LEU A 210 28.91 12.84 -10.26
C LEU A 210 28.53 12.32 -8.85
N PRO A 211 28.36 13.21 -7.86
CA PRO A 211 28.33 12.77 -6.47
C PRO A 211 27.11 11.95 -6.01
N PRO A 212 25.90 11.97 -6.63
CA PRO A 212 24.76 11.17 -6.14
C PRO A 212 25.06 9.67 -6.09
N ALA A 213 25.56 9.09 -7.18
CA ALA A 213 25.78 7.64 -7.26
C ALA A 213 26.96 7.15 -6.39
N GLY A 214 27.95 8.00 -6.13
CA GLY A 214 29.03 7.69 -5.18
C GLY A 214 28.53 7.69 -3.73
N LEU A 215 27.50 8.48 -3.43
CA LEU A 215 26.85 8.45 -2.11
C LEU A 215 25.97 7.21 -1.95
N GLU A 216 25.23 6.84 -3.00
CA GLU A 216 24.45 5.59 -3.04
C GLU A 216 25.36 4.38 -2.79
N ALA A 217 26.47 4.28 -3.53
CA ALA A 217 27.42 3.19 -3.35
C ALA A 217 28.00 3.13 -1.93
N LYS A 218 28.28 4.28 -1.28
CA LYS A 218 28.70 4.33 0.13
C LYS A 218 27.61 3.83 1.08
N LEU A 219 26.34 4.14 0.82
CA LEU A 219 25.21 3.61 1.60
C LEU A 219 25.14 2.08 1.49
N HIS A 220 25.32 1.51 0.30
CA HIS A 220 25.38 0.05 0.12
C HIS A 220 26.59 -0.59 0.80
N ILE A 221 27.75 0.07 0.81
CA ILE A 221 28.93 -0.40 1.57
C ILE A 221 28.65 -0.39 3.07
N ALA A 222 28.00 0.65 3.60
CA ALA A 222 27.58 0.68 5.00
C ALA A 222 26.63 -0.48 5.31
N PHE A 223 25.68 -0.79 4.42
CA PHE A 223 24.81 -1.95 4.57
C PHE A 223 25.57 -3.27 4.59
N ILE A 224 26.55 -3.46 3.70
CA ILE A 224 27.41 -4.66 3.71
C ILE A 224 28.19 -4.75 5.03
N ASP A 225 28.75 -3.64 5.54
CA ASP A 225 29.42 -3.60 6.85
C ASP A 225 28.48 -4.08 7.97
N MET A 226 27.22 -3.67 7.94
CA MET A 226 26.23 -4.08 8.94
C MET A 226 25.83 -5.56 8.79
N LEU A 227 25.71 -6.08 7.57
CA LEU A 227 25.53 -7.52 7.34
C LEU A 227 26.70 -8.32 7.93
N GLU A 228 27.92 -7.81 7.83
CA GLU A 228 29.16 -8.40 8.35
C GLU A 228 29.43 -8.09 9.84
N ASN A 229 28.50 -7.45 10.56
CA ASN A 229 28.62 -7.04 11.97
C ASN A 229 29.75 -6.02 12.25
N LYS A 230 30.10 -5.17 11.28
CA LYS A 230 31.09 -4.09 11.39
C LYS A 230 30.41 -2.74 11.65
N ASN A 231 29.68 -2.64 12.77
CA ASN A 231 28.81 -1.48 13.05
C ASN A 231 29.57 -0.14 13.16
N GLU A 232 30.77 -0.12 13.76
CA GLU A 232 31.58 1.11 13.88
C GLU A 232 32.01 1.66 12.50
N SER A 233 32.44 0.77 11.60
CA SER A 233 32.78 1.12 10.21
C SER A 233 31.56 1.66 9.44
N ALA A 234 30.40 1.02 9.62
CA ALA A 234 29.16 1.47 9.00
C ALA A 234 28.74 2.87 9.47
N GLU A 235 28.88 3.15 10.76
CA GLU A 235 28.58 4.47 11.34
C GLU A 235 29.49 5.56 10.76
N ASP A 236 30.79 5.27 10.61
CA ASP A 236 31.75 6.21 10.02
C ASP A 236 31.45 6.49 8.54
N ILE A 237 31.05 5.47 7.79
CA ILE A 237 30.61 5.64 6.39
C ILE A 237 29.35 6.52 6.33
N LEU A 238 28.35 6.26 7.19
CA LEU A 238 27.12 7.06 7.24
C LEU A 238 27.41 8.51 7.63
N LYS A 239 28.30 8.76 8.60
CA LYS A 239 28.79 10.10 8.94
C LYS A 239 29.47 10.78 7.76
N SER A 240 30.26 10.05 6.98
CA SER A 240 30.88 10.57 5.76
C SER A 240 29.85 10.95 4.70
N VAL A 241 28.80 10.13 4.52
CA VAL A 241 27.69 10.43 3.61
C VAL A 241 26.96 11.69 4.06
N ILE A 242 26.69 11.85 5.37
CA ILE A 242 26.04 13.06 5.92
C ILE A 242 26.89 14.31 5.69
N LYS A 243 28.23 14.19 5.75
CA LYS A 243 29.16 15.29 5.50
C LYS A 243 29.19 15.66 4.02
N ASP A 244 29.26 14.67 3.14
CA ASP A 244 29.33 14.84 1.69
C ASP A 244 27.98 15.29 1.09
N ALA A 245 26.86 14.98 1.77
CA ALA A 245 25.49 15.37 1.41
C ALA A 245 25.18 16.86 1.59
N LYS A 246 26.08 17.66 2.21
CA LYS A 246 25.81 19.06 2.55
C LYS A 246 25.53 19.95 1.34
N ASP A 247 26.05 19.58 0.17
CA ASP A 247 26.01 20.39 -1.06
C ASP A 247 25.16 19.75 -2.18
N ILE A 248 24.44 18.65 -1.89
CA ILE A 248 23.66 17.87 -2.87
C ILE A 248 22.20 17.86 -2.43
N HIS A 249 21.27 17.82 -3.39
CA HIS A 249 19.86 17.86 -3.09
C HIS A 249 19.44 16.63 -2.25
N LEU A 250 19.19 16.87 -0.96
CA LEU A 250 19.00 15.89 0.11
C LEU A 250 18.02 14.74 -0.23
N HIS A 251 16.98 15.03 -1.02
CA HIS A 251 15.93 14.08 -1.43
C HIS A 251 16.43 12.84 -2.21
N GLU A 252 17.57 12.93 -2.89
CA GLU A 252 18.21 11.83 -3.61
C GLU A 252 18.72 10.74 -2.67
N ILE A 253 19.38 11.18 -1.60
CA ILE A 253 20.03 10.32 -0.61
C ILE A 253 18.97 9.64 0.27
N ILE A 254 17.83 10.29 0.47
CA ILE A 254 16.75 9.83 1.34
C ILE A 254 15.94 8.70 0.70
N GLY A 255 15.68 8.77 -0.61
CA GLY A 255 14.99 7.70 -1.34
C GLY A 255 15.77 6.39 -1.27
N GLU A 256 17.07 6.46 -1.47
CA GLU A 256 17.97 5.30 -1.44
C GLU A 256 18.25 4.82 -0.01
N ALA A 257 18.41 5.73 0.96
CA ALA A 257 18.48 5.36 2.38
C ALA A 257 17.21 4.65 2.88
N SER A 258 16.03 5.07 2.40
CA SER A 258 14.75 4.43 2.72
C SER A 258 14.58 3.09 2.02
N LEU A 259 15.04 2.97 0.77
CA LEU A 259 15.07 1.71 0.04
C LEU A 259 16.04 0.72 0.69
N LEU A 260 17.19 1.19 1.16
CA LEU A 260 18.17 0.43 1.91
C LEU A 260 17.56 -0.10 3.22
N LEU A 261 16.92 0.77 4.01
CA LEU A 261 16.20 0.36 5.23
C LEU A 261 15.14 -0.71 4.92
N SER A 262 14.34 -0.50 3.87
CA SER A 262 13.35 -1.49 3.41
C SER A 262 13.99 -2.83 3.03
N LYS A 263 15.14 -2.81 2.33
CA LYS A 263 15.91 -4.02 2.00
C LYS A 263 16.51 -4.69 3.24
N CYS A 264 16.99 -3.94 4.23
CA CYS A 264 17.42 -4.46 5.54
C CYS A 264 16.28 -5.20 6.25
N TYR A 265 15.08 -4.63 6.23
CA TYR A 265 13.88 -5.24 6.79
C TYR A 265 13.41 -6.48 5.99
N THR A 266 13.72 -6.57 4.70
CA THR A 266 13.22 -7.62 3.78
C THR A 266 14.17 -8.82 3.65
N LEU A 267 15.49 -8.60 3.56
CA LEU A 267 16.43 -9.65 3.14
C LEU A 267 16.86 -10.59 4.27
N MET A 268 16.68 -10.22 5.53
CA MET A 268 16.81 -11.13 6.69
C MET A 268 15.90 -10.58 7.80
N ASN A 269 15.23 -11.45 8.57
CA ASN A 269 14.54 -11.10 9.83
C ASN A 269 15.56 -10.57 10.87
N MET A 270 16.21 -9.45 10.61
CA MET A 270 17.26 -8.84 11.43
C MET A 270 16.82 -7.44 11.89
N PRO A 271 15.76 -7.34 12.72
CA PRO A 271 15.26 -6.06 13.23
C PRO A 271 16.35 -5.29 13.98
N GLU A 272 17.25 -5.98 14.70
CA GLU A 272 18.34 -5.33 15.44
C GLU A 272 19.33 -4.59 14.54
N LYS A 273 19.67 -5.16 13.37
CA LYS A 273 20.56 -4.52 12.40
C LYS A 273 19.86 -3.38 11.67
N ALA A 274 18.60 -3.57 11.28
CA ALA A 274 17.79 -2.53 10.66
C ALA A 274 17.58 -1.32 11.60
N VAL A 275 17.38 -1.57 12.89
CA VAL A 275 17.32 -0.54 13.94
C VAL A 275 18.65 0.20 14.06
N ALA A 276 19.79 -0.48 13.98
CA ALA A 276 21.10 0.18 13.96
C ALA A 276 21.28 1.07 12.71
N VAL A 277 20.81 0.61 11.53
CA VAL A 277 20.83 1.40 10.28
C VAL A 277 19.98 2.65 10.47
N GLU A 278 18.78 2.49 11.02
CA GLU A 278 17.82 3.57 11.28
C GLU A 278 18.40 4.62 12.22
N HIS A 279 19.05 4.21 13.31
CA HIS A 279 19.73 5.13 14.23
C HIS A 279 20.84 5.94 13.56
N GLY A 280 21.62 5.31 12.66
CA GLY A 280 22.68 5.99 11.91
C GLY A 280 22.18 6.95 10.84
N ILE A 281 21.01 6.67 10.24
CA ILE A 281 20.40 7.47 9.17
C ILE A 281 19.45 8.55 9.71
N LYS A 282 18.93 8.41 10.93
CA LYS A 282 18.03 9.38 11.60
C LYS A 282 18.53 10.82 11.60
N PRO A 283 19.84 11.12 11.81
CA PRO A 283 20.36 12.48 11.69
C PRO A 283 20.25 13.04 10.27
N LEU A 284 20.37 12.21 9.24
CA LEU A 284 20.14 12.60 7.83
C LEU A 284 18.66 12.91 7.59
N LEU A 285 17.75 12.08 8.12
CA LEU A 285 16.30 12.28 8.02
C LEU A 285 15.80 13.52 8.78
N SER A 286 16.44 13.88 9.89
CA SER A 286 16.07 15.05 10.70
C SER A 286 16.39 16.40 10.03
N ARG A 287 17.22 16.41 8.98
CA ARG A 287 17.61 17.62 8.23
C ARG A 287 16.67 17.90 7.04
N ILE A 288 15.61 17.11 6.91
CA ILE A 288 14.60 17.22 5.87
C ILE A 288 13.54 18.21 6.32
N ASP A 289 13.28 19.21 5.48
CA ASP A 289 12.01 19.93 5.56
C ASP A 289 10.90 18.99 5.08
N MET A 290 10.31 18.26 6.03
CA MET A 290 9.18 17.36 5.79
C MET A 290 7.95 18.11 5.24
N GLY A 291 7.90 19.43 5.42
CA GLY A 291 6.93 20.32 4.78
C GLY A 291 7.13 20.40 3.28
N TRP A 292 8.36 20.63 2.80
CA TRP A 292 8.68 20.70 1.37
C TRP A 292 8.38 19.39 0.60
N LEU A 293 8.69 18.23 1.20
CA LEU A 293 8.49 16.91 0.59
C LEU A 293 6.99 16.59 0.45
N TYR A 294 6.20 17.07 1.38
CA TYR A 294 4.75 16.93 1.43
C TYR A 294 4.04 17.97 0.54
N GLU A 295 4.48 19.23 0.56
CA GLU A 295 4.02 20.31 -0.33
C GLU A 295 4.25 20.00 -1.80
N ARG A 296 5.43 19.46 -2.17
CA ARG A 296 5.68 19.07 -3.56
C ARG A 296 4.77 17.92 -4.00
N SER A 297 4.53 16.93 -3.14
CA SER A 297 3.61 15.81 -3.44
C SER A 297 2.18 16.30 -3.74
N ARG A 298 1.74 17.38 -3.09
CA ARG A 298 0.44 18.03 -3.31
C ARG A 298 0.37 18.96 -4.49
N GLU A 299 1.43 19.72 -4.76
CA GLU A 299 1.51 20.50 -6.00
C GLU A 299 1.35 19.58 -7.23
N TYR A 300 1.83 18.33 -7.17
CA TYR A 300 1.63 17.32 -8.21
C TYR A 300 0.19 16.82 -8.32
N GLU A 301 -0.50 16.56 -7.19
CA GLU A 301 -1.90 16.10 -7.18
C GLU A 301 -2.87 17.23 -7.62
N HIS A 302 -2.60 18.47 -7.22
CA HIS A 302 -3.38 19.64 -7.63
C HIS A 302 -3.13 20.08 -9.08
N LEU A 303 -1.96 19.79 -9.64
CA LEU A 303 -1.67 20.03 -11.05
C LEU A 303 -2.25 18.92 -11.94
N TYR A 304 -2.23 17.66 -11.48
CA TYR A 304 -2.90 16.52 -12.11
C TYR A 304 -4.42 16.73 -12.21
N ASN A 305 -5.05 17.18 -11.12
CA ASN A 305 -6.50 17.45 -11.09
C ASN A 305 -6.90 18.67 -11.93
N ARG A 306 -6.06 19.73 -11.99
CA ARG A 306 -6.28 20.88 -12.90
C ARG A 306 -6.19 20.50 -14.38
N LEU A 307 -5.19 19.72 -14.75
CA LEU A 307 -5.01 19.26 -16.13
C LEU A 307 -6.14 18.31 -16.58
N HIS A 308 -6.72 17.56 -15.64
CA HIS A 308 -7.87 16.69 -15.89
C HIS A 308 -9.20 17.46 -16.03
N SER A 309 -9.36 18.57 -15.30
CA SER A 309 -10.54 19.45 -15.45
C SER A 309 -10.47 20.35 -16.68
N GLU A 310 -9.27 20.74 -17.12
CA GLU A 310 -9.07 21.63 -18.29
C GLU A 310 -8.98 20.85 -19.63
N GLY A 311 -8.91 19.51 -19.58
CA GLY A 311 -8.76 18.63 -20.75
C GLY A 311 -10.05 18.22 -21.47
N ILE A 312 -11.21 18.79 -21.12
CA ILE A 312 -12.50 18.51 -21.81
C ILE A 312 -13.07 19.79 -22.40
N GLN A 313 -12.36 20.42 -23.32
CA GLN A 313 -12.96 21.24 -24.36
C GLN A 313 -12.16 20.94 -25.65
N ASP A 314 -12.86 20.55 -26.72
CA ASP A 314 -12.33 20.22 -28.06
C ASP A 314 -11.78 18.81 -28.34
N GLY A 315 -12.54 17.78 -27.95
CA GLY A 315 -12.90 16.70 -28.89
C GLY A 315 -11.78 15.98 -29.66
N ARG A 316 -10.70 15.56 -28.99
CA ARG A 316 -9.74 14.59 -29.57
C ARG A 316 -9.52 13.42 -28.63
N VAL A 317 -9.94 12.26 -29.14
CA VAL A 317 -9.90 10.93 -28.55
C VAL A 317 -8.52 10.58 -28.02
N ILE A 318 -8.42 10.30 -26.71
CA ILE A 318 -7.34 9.50 -26.14
C ILE A 318 -7.69 8.03 -26.45
N PRO A 319 -6.86 7.27 -27.19
CA PRO A 319 -7.19 5.89 -27.56
C PRO A 319 -7.32 4.97 -26.34
N GLU A 320 -8.31 4.10 -26.38
CA GLU A 320 -8.74 3.14 -25.34
C GLU A 320 -7.60 2.32 -24.69
N VAL A 321 -6.43 2.18 -25.31
CA VAL A 321 -5.30 1.40 -24.77
C VAL A 321 -4.63 2.06 -23.55
N LEU A 322 -4.61 3.40 -23.46
CA LEU A 322 -4.16 4.08 -22.24
C LEU A 322 -5.25 4.03 -21.16
N ILE A 323 -6.52 3.98 -21.59
CA ILE A 323 -7.66 3.79 -20.71
C ILE A 323 -7.67 2.36 -20.19
N ASP A 324 -7.41 1.28 -20.92
CA ASP A 324 -7.43 -0.08 -20.34
C ASP A 324 -6.20 -0.43 -19.50
N THR A 325 -5.06 0.26 -19.71
CA THR A 325 -3.86 0.06 -18.88
C THR A 325 -3.88 0.91 -17.60
N ILE A 326 -4.61 2.04 -17.61
CA ILE A 326 -4.87 2.89 -16.43
C ILE A 326 -6.21 2.51 -15.75
N ASN A 327 -7.17 2.01 -16.52
CA ASN A 327 -8.48 1.48 -16.16
C ASN A 327 -8.52 -0.04 -16.35
N GLY A 328 -7.42 -0.72 -16.02
CA GLY A 328 -7.50 -1.96 -15.26
C GLY A 328 -8.21 -1.65 -13.92
N ARG A 329 -9.49 -1.28 -14.00
CA ARG A 329 -10.46 -1.17 -12.93
C ARG A 329 -10.51 -2.56 -12.31
N HIS A 330 -10.17 -2.76 -11.04
CA HIS A 330 -10.52 -1.93 -9.91
C HIS A 330 -9.34 -1.76 -8.94
N GLU A 331 -8.69 -0.60 -8.95
CA GLU A 331 -8.27 0.04 -7.71
C GLU A 331 -9.13 1.30 -7.56
N ARG A 332 -10.39 1.05 -7.16
CA ARG A 332 -11.26 2.10 -6.66
C ARG A 332 -10.55 2.64 -5.43
N SER A 333 -10.05 3.87 -5.48
CA SER A 333 -9.70 4.70 -4.31
C SER A 333 -8.76 4.08 -3.26
N GLY A 334 -7.64 4.71 -2.94
CA GLY A 334 -6.61 4.23 -1.97
C GLY A 334 -7.04 4.00 -0.51
N TYR A 335 -8.32 3.79 -0.25
CA TYR A 335 -8.86 3.24 0.99
C TYR A 335 -9.33 1.77 0.86
N GLN A 336 -9.50 1.19 -0.34
CA GLN A 336 -9.83 -0.24 -0.49
C GLN A 336 -8.68 -1.17 -0.06
N ASP A 337 -7.42 -0.71 -0.15
CA ASP A 337 -6.28 -1.43 0.41
C ASP A 337 -6.30 -1.46 1.95
N ALA A 338 -7.01 -0.52 2.58
CA ALA A 338 -7.14 -0.42 4.04
C ALA A 338 -8.45 -1.03 4.56
N ILE A 339 -9.55 -0.91 3.81
CA ILE A 339 -10.87 -1.47 4.15
C ILE A 339 -11.16 -2.62 3.18
N ILE A 340 -11.01 -3.84 3.69
CA ILE A 340 -11.15 -5.06 2.90
C ILE A 340 -12.59 -5.55 3.00
N GLY A 341 -13.27 -5.61 1.85
CA GLY A 341 -14.62 -6.14 1.74
C GLY A 341 -15.22 -5.85 0.36
N ASN A 342 -15.94 -6.81 -0.20
CA ASN A 342 -16.57 -6.75 -1.51
C ASN A 342 -18.08 -7.05 -1.48
N SER A 343 -18.63 -7.35 -0.29
CA SER A 343 -20.08 -7.50 -0.08
C SER A 343 -20.86 -6.26 -0.52
N LEU A 344 -22.12 -6.46 -0.91
CA LEU A 344 -22.99 -5.37 -1.36
C LEU A 344 -23.10 -4.25 -0.32
N VAL A 345 -23.24 -4.61 0.96
CA VAL A 345 -23.34 -3.65 2.07
C VAL A 345 -22.08 -2.80 2.19
N MET A 346 -20.89 -3.39 2.01
CA MET A 346 -19.64 -2.63 2.02
C MET A 346 -19.51 -1.70 0.81
N ARG A 347 -19.98 -2.12 -0.37
CA ARG A 347 -20.00 -1.26 -1.56
C ARG A 347 -20.89 -0.04 -1.37
N ASP A 348 -22.04 -0.20 -0.72
CA ASP A 348 -22.93 0.91 -0.40
C ASP A 348 -22.28 1.89 0.58
N ILE A 349 -21.55 1.38 1.58
CA ILE A 349 -20.77 2.20 2.51
C ILE A 349 -19.67 2.97 1.77
N TYR A 350 -18.94 2.36 0.84
CA TYR A 350 -17.94 3.07 0.03
C TYR A 350 -18.57 4.20 -0.79
N ASN A 351 -19.69 3.92 -1.47
CA ASN A 351 -20.42 4.92 -2.24
C ASN A 351 -20.92 6.07 -1.35
N LEU A 352 -21.33 5.77 -0.12
CA LEU A 352 -21.73 6.80 0.84
C LEU A 352 -20.54 7.65 1.26
N ILE A 353 -19.40 7.04 1.61
CA ILE A 353 -18.16 7.73 1.98
C ILE A 353 -17.74 8.70 0.88
N GLU A 354 -17.72 8.26 -0.38
CA GLU A 354 -17.34 9.11 -1.53
C GLU A 354 -18.23 10.35 -1.66
N LYS A 355 -19.53 10.21 -1.42
CA LYS A 355 -20.49 11.33 -1.49
C LYS A 355 -20.31 12.33 -0.36
N ILE A 356 -20.00 11.86 0.85
CA ILE A 356 -20.04 12.70 2.06
C ILE A 356 -18.66 13.21 2.46
N ALA A 357 -17.58 12.63 1.95
CA ALA A 357 -16.22 12.97 2.34
C ALA A 357 -15.86 14.43 2.04
N SER A 358 -16.37 15.01 0.94
CA SER A 358 -16.14 16.41 0.56
C SER A 358 -16.91 17.43 1.41
N THR A 359 -17.85 16.98 2.25
CA THR A 359 -18.65 17.86 3.12
C THR A 359 -17.99 18.08 4.48
N ASP A 360 -18.23 19.24 5.10
CA ASP A 360 -17.79 19.54 6.48
C ASP A 360 -18.82 19.13 7.54
N LEU A 361 -19.86 18.38 7.15
CA LEU A 361 -20.91 17.96 8.07
C LEU A 361 -20.37 16.96 9.11
N PRO A 362 -20.87 17.02 10.35
CA PRO A 362 -20.65 15.98 11.35
C PRO A 362 -21.10 14.60 10.84
N ILE A 363 -20.24 13.60 11.02
CA ILE A 363 -20.55 12.21 10.64
C ILE A 363 -20.47 11.33 11.88
N LEU A 364 -21.51 10.53 12.11
CA LEU A 364 -21.55 9.50 13.15
C LEU A 364 -21.40 8.10 12.52
N ILE A 365 -20.35 7.38 12.92
CA ILE A 365 -20.10 6.01 12.50
C ILE A 365 -20.57 5.06 13.60
N GLN A 366 -21.60 4.26 13.33
CA GLN A 366 -22.13 3.28 14.27
C GLN A 366 -21.75 1.88 13.84
N GLY A 367 -21.39 1.03 14.79
CA GLY A 367 -21.14 -0.39 14.54
C GLY A 367 -20.38 -1.03 15.68
N GLU A 368 -20.50 -2.34 15.81
CA GLU A 368 -19.89 -3.09 16.92
C GLU A 368 -18.37 -2.90 17.03
N THR A 369 -17.82 -3.21 18.20
CA THR A 369 -16.37 -3.20 18.41
C THR A 369 -15.68 -4.14 17.42
N GLY A 370 -14.57 -3.68 16.82
CA GLY A 370 -13.79 -4.48 15.88
C GLY A 370 -14.31 -4.52 14.43
N THR A 371 -15.30 -3.72 14.06
CA THR A 371 -15.84 -3.66 12.68
C THR A 371 -15.04 -2.81 11.68
N GLY A 372 -14.11 -1.98 12.18
CA GLY A 372 -13.26 -1.12 11.35
C GLY A 372 -13.65 0.37 11.32
N LYS A 373 -14.34 0.89 12.35
CA LYS A 373 -14.79 2.31 12.42
C LYS A 373 -13.67 3.33 12.20
N GLU A 374 -12.50 3.11 12.78
CA GLU A 374 -11.34 4.00 12.59
C GLU A 374 -10.87 4.05 11.14
N LEU A 375 -10.94 2.93 10.41
CA LEU A 375 -10.58 2.87 8.99
C LEU A 375 -11.56 3.70 8.15
N ILE A 376 -12.85 3.68 8.48
CA ILE A 376 -13.86 4.54 7.86
C ILE A 376 -13.59 6.01 8.14
N ALA A 377 -13.25 6.38 9.38
CA ALA A 377 -12.90 7.76 9.73
C ALA A 377 -11.67 8.26 8.97
N ARG A 378 -10.64 7.42 8.84
CA ARG A 378 -9.45 7.71 8.03
C ARG A 378 -9.81 7.85 6.55
N ALA A 379 -10.70 7.01 6.01
CA ALA A 379 -11.17 7.11 4.63
C ALA A 379 -11.95 8.42 4.39
N LEU A 380 -12.82 8.82 5.33
CA LEU A 380 -13.56 10.08 5.26
C LEU A 380 -12.64 11.29 5.25
N HIS A 381 -11.61 11.30 6.10
CA HIS A 381 -10.63 12.38 6.14
C HIS A 381 -9.81 12.46 4.84
N ARG A 382 -9.27 11.33 4.37
CA ARG A 382 -8.43 11.26 3.16
C ARG A 382 -9.16 11.69 1.89
N ASN A 383 -10.47 11.47 1.82
CA ASN A 383 -11.29 11.86 0.67
C ASN A 383 -11.92 13.26 0.83
N SER A 384 -11.54 14.01 1.87
CA SER A 384 -12.14 15.31 2.16
C SER A 384 -11.37 16.48 1.58
N LEU A 385 -12.00 17.66 1.60
CA LEU A 385 -11.30 18.94 1.33
C LEU A 385 -10.22 19.25 2.37
N ARG A 386 -10.25 18.56 3.51
CA ARG A 386 -9.29 18.67 4.62
C ARG A 386 -8.33 17.50 4.69
N LYS A 387 -8.27 16.65 3.66
CA LYS A 387 -7.29 15.55 3.54
C LYS A 387 -5.87 16.03 3.77
N GLU A 388 -5.70 17.33 3.54
CA GLU A 388 -4.43 17.98 3.58
C GLU A 388 -3.95 18.40 4.99
N ASN A 389 -4.87 18.44 5.94
CA ASN A 389 -4.67 18.91 7.30
C ASN A 389 -4.62 17.74 8.28
N THR A 390 -4.38 18.02 9.56
CA THR A 390 -4.22 16.96 10.56
C THR A 390 -5.53 16.19 10.79
N LEU A 391 -5.45 14.85 10.79
CA LEU A 391 -6.43 13.98 11.42
C LEU A 391 -5.95 13.65 12.83
N LEU A 392 -6.61 14.19 13.84
CA LEU A 392 -6.40 13.78 15.23
C LEU A 392 -7.45 12.77 15.64
N SER A 393 -7.03 11.72 16.33
CA SER A 393 -7.91 10.67 16.84
C SER A 393 -7.83 10.64 18.35
N LEU A 394 -8.99 10.60 19.01
CA LEU A 394 -9.09 10.48 20.45
C LEU A 394 -10.18 9.48 20.81
N ASN A 395 -9.83 8.49 21.63
CA ASN A 395 -10.80 7.57 22.20
C ASN A 395 -11.32 8.15 23.53
N CYS A 396 -12.64 8.31 23.62
CA CYS A 396 -13.29 8.96 24.76
C CYS A 396 -13.42 8.05 26.00
N GLY A 397 -13.44 6.72 25.81
CA GLY A 397 -13.49 5.73 26.88
C GLY A 397 -12.12 5.39 27.48
N ALA A 398 -11.02 5.70 26.78
CA ALA A 398 -9.67 5.33 27.19
C ALA A 398 -9.04 6.25 28.26
N LEU A 399 -9.58 7.46 28.46
CA LEU A 399 -9.02 8.46 29.38
C LEU A 399 -10.00 8.80 30.52
N PRO A 400 -9.50 9.05 31.74
CA PRO A 400 -10.28 9.67 32.81
C PRO A 400 -10.86 11.02 32.36
N GLU A 401 -12.06 11.36 32.85
CA GLU A 401 -12.81 12.56 32.44
C GLU A 401 -11.99 13.86 32.47
N THR A 402 -11.21 14.08 33.53
CA THR A 402 -10.39 15.29 33.69
C THR A 402 -9.26 15.38 32.67
N LEU A 403 -8.65 14.24 32.33
CA LEU A 403 -7.62 14.16 31.29
C LEU A 403 -8.25 14.34 29.91
N LEU A 404 -9.38 13.70 29.65
CA LEU A 404 -10.14 13.87 28.41
C LEU A 404 -10.52 15.34 28.18
N GLU A 405 -11.00 16.03 29.22
CA GLU A 405 -11.33 17.46 29.19
C GLU A 405 -10.08 18.30 28.85
N SER A 406 -8.93 17.98 29.45
CA SER A 406 -7.66 18.68 29.21
C SER A 406 -7.08 18.43 27.82
N GLU A 407 -7.20 17.22 27.27
CA GLU A 407 -6.73 16.88 25.92
C GLU A 407 -7.63 17.52 24.86
N LEU A 408 -8.96 17.49 25.02
CA LEU A 408 -9.88 18.06 24.04
C LEU A 408 -9.84 19.59 24.00
N PHE A 409 -9.90 20.24 25.17
CA PHE A 409 -10.07 21.69 25.28
C PHE A 409 -8.80 22.44 25.67
N GLY A 410 -7.74 21.76 26.11
CA GLY A 410 -6.54 22.43 26.61
C GLY A 410 -6.78 23.19 27.93
N TYR A 411 -5.72 23.81 28.44
CA TYR A 411 -5.76 24.56 29.69
C TYR A 411 -4.79 25.73 29.67
N VAL A 412 -5.06 26.73 30.50
CA VAL A 412 -4.11 27.83 30.77
C VAL A 412 -3.27 27.50 32.01
N LYS A 413 -2.08 28.11 32.09
CA LYS A 413 -1.22 28.02 33.27
C LYS A 413 -2.00 28.36 34.53
N GLY A 414 -1.86 27.51 35.55
CA GLY A 414 -2.54 27.67 36.84
C GLY A 414 -3.99 27.18 36.89
N ALA A 415 -4.50 26.51 35.85
CA ALA A 415 -5.85 25.95 35.85
C ALA A 415 -6.06 24.82 36.89
N PHE A 416 -5.00 24.07 37.21
CA PHE A 416 -4.97 23.04 38.26
C PHE A 416 -3.53 22.78 38.71
N THR A 417 -3.35 22.01 39.80
CA THR A 417 -2.04 21.60 40.31
C THR A 417 -1.28 20.76 39.27
N GLY A 418 -0.22 21.32 38.68
CA GLY A 418 0.55 20.70 37.58
C GLY A 418 0.45 21.43 36.24
N ALA A 419 -0.44 22.41 36.10
CA ALA A 419 -0.54 23.26 34.91
C ALA A 419 0.55 24.36 34.92
N VAL A 420 1.81 23.95 34.69
CA VAL A 420 2.99 24.85 34.73
C VAL A 420 3.05 25.78 33.52
N GLU A 421 2.47 25.36 32.40
CA GLU A 421 2.41 26.09 31.11
C GLU A 421 1.03 25.98 30.47
N ASP A 422 0.77 26.79 29.45
CA ASP A 422 -0.45 26.71 28.66
C ASP A 422 -0.38 25.49 27.72
N LYS A 423 -1.47 24.71 27.63
CA LYS A 423 -1.60 23.58 26.71
C LYS A 423 -2.74 23.82 25.73
N LYS A 424 -2.47 23.62 24.43
CA LYS A 424 -3.49 23.62 23.38
C LYS A 424 -4.27 22.30 23.40
N GLY A 425 -5.58 22.38 23.23
CA GLY A 425 -6.44 21.21 23.12
C GLY A 425 -6.47 20.66 21.70
N TYR A 426 -6.92 19.42 21.53
CA TYR A 426 -7.00 18.73 20.24
C TYR A 426 -7.98 19.41 19.29
N MET A 427 -9.03 20.07 19.79
CA MET A 427 -9.91 20.87 18.94
C MET A 427 -9.20 22.09 18.34
N GLU A 428 -8.28 22.71 19.09
CA GLU A 428 -7.45 23.83 18.62
C GLU A 428 -6.36 23.34 17.67
N ILE A 429 -5.71 22.20 17.98
CA ILE A 429 -4.66 21.62 17.15
C ILE A 429 -5.23 21.07 15.83
N ALA A 430 -6.43 20.47 15.86
CA ALA A 430 -7.13 19.98 14.67
C ALA A 430 -7.89 21.08 13.92
N SER A 431 -7.70 22.36 14.25
CA SER A 431 -8.30 23.44 13.47
C SER A 431 -7.85 23.35 12.01
N GLU A 432 -8.77 23.56 11.08
CA GLU A 432 -8.67 23.31 9.63
C GLU A 432 -8.56 21.81 9.25
N GLY A 433 -8.29 20.94 10.21
CA GLY A 433 -8.24 19.49 10.07
C GLY A 433 -9.52 18.77 10.45
N THR A 434 -9.37 17.50 10.81
CA THR A 434 -10.46 16.60 11.24
C THR A 434 -10.14 16.04 12.62
N LEU A 435 -11.10 16.09 13.53
CA LEU A 435 -11.04 15.45 14.83
C LEU A 435 -11.97 14.24 14.82
N PHE A 436 -11.38 13.05 14.98
CA PHE A 436 -12.08 11.79 15.14
C PHE A 436 -12.22 11.45 16.62
N LEU A 437 -13.46 11.34 17.10
CA LEU A 437 -13.79 10.95 18.46
C LEU A 437 -14.39 9.55 18.48
N ASP A 438 -13.61 8.57 18.93
CA ASP A 438 -14.07 7.19 19.07
C ASP A 438 -14.74 6.98 20.43
N GLU A 439 -15.68 6.04 20.47
CA GLU A 439 -16.46 5.68 21.67
C GLU A 439 -17.15 6.89 22.31
N ILE A 440 -17.79 7.75 21.51
CA ILE A 440 -18.45 8.98 21.98
C ILE A 440 -19.54 8.74 23.03
N ALA A 441 -20.14 7.54 23.01
CA ALA A 441 -21.13 7.09 23.97
C ALA A 441 -20.60 7.00 25.42
N ASP A 442 -19.28 6.88 25.60
CA ASP A 442 -18.65 6.76 26.93
C ASP A 442 -18.32 8.13 27.56
N MET A 443 -18.62 9.24 26.88
CA MET A 443 -18.46 10.57 27.46
C MET A 443 -19.45 10.85 28.59
N SER A 444 -18.96 11.50 29.66
CA SER A 444 -19.82 12.00 30.75
C SER A 444 -20.84 13.05 30.23
N MET A 445 -21.97 13.18 30.93
CA MET A 445 -23.00 14.19 30.59
C MET A 445 -22.44 15.63 30.58
N LYS A 446 -21.45 15.92 31.44
CA LYS A 446 -20.78 17.23 31.50
C LYS A 446 -19.91 17.46 30.25
N MET A 447 -19.16 16.44 29.83
CA MET A 447 -18.37 16.50 28.61
C MET A 447 -19.24 16.63 27.35
N GLN A 448 -20.36 15.90 27.30
CA GLN A 448 -21.35 16.02 26.23
C GLN A 448 -21.89 17.47 26.11
N GLN A 449 -22.17 18.14 27.23
CA GLN A 449 -22.62 19.53 27.23
C GLN A 449 -21.53 20.50 26.70
N ARG A 450 -20.26 20.31 27.09
CA ARG A 450 -19.15 21.14 26.58
C ARG A 450 -18.92 20.92 25.08
N LEU A 451 -18.99 19.67 24.63
CA LEU A 451 -18.85 19.33 23.22
C LEU A 451 -19.98 19.94 22.38
N LEU A 452 -21.22 19.87 22.85
CA LEU A 452 -22.36 20.49 22.18
C LEU A 452 -22.13 21.99 21.94
N ARG A 453 -21.72 22.73 22.98
CA ARG A 453 -21.40 24.17 22.85
C ARG A 453 -20.31 24.43 21.81
N ALA A 454 -19.26 23.60 21.80
CA ALA A 454 -18.19 23.72 20.81
C ALA A 454 -18.68 23.50 19.37
N LEU A 455 -19.60 22.55 19.16
CA LEU A 455 -20.19 22.25 17.85
C LEU A 455 -21.20 23.29 17.37
N GLU A 456 -21.90 23.95 18.29
CA GLU A 456 -22.89 24.99 17.98
C GLU A 456 -22.23 26.34 17.73
N GLU A 457 -21.37 26.79 18.65
CA GLU A 457 -20.78 28.13 18.64
C GLU A 457 -19.51 28.21 17.78
N LYS A 458 -18.94 27.07 17.36
CA LYS A 458 -17.62 26.96 16.72
C LYS A 458 -16.53 27.66 17.54
N GLN A 459 -16.68 27.64 18.86
CA GLN A 459 -15.79 28.26 19.84
C GLN A 459 -15.62 27.34 21.04
N MET A 460 -14.46 27.42 21.69
CA MET A 460 -14.17 26.68 22.90
C MET A 460 -13.44 27.53 23.94
N TRP A 461 -13.56 27.13 25.20
CA TRP A 461 -12.81 27.71 26.31
C TRP A 461 -11.83 26.69 26.87
N LYS A 462 -10.57 27.12 27.02
CA LYS A 462 -9.56 26.36 27.76
C LYS A 462 -9.96 26.24 29.22
N ILE A 463 -9.59 25.14 29.87
CA ILE A 463 -9.81 24.98 31.31
C ILE A 463 -9.07 26.11 32.04
N GLY A 464 -9.77 26.82 32.92
CA GLY A 464 -9.26 28.00 33.63
C GLY A 464 -9.16 29.28 32.78
N GLY A 465 -9.45 29.20 31.47
CA GLY A 465 -9.40 30.33 30.55
C GLY A 465 -10.74 31.06 30.45
N THR A 466 -10.71 32.38 30.34
CA THR A 466 -11.92 33.22 30.20
C THR A 466 -12.17 33.68 28.76
N LYS A 467 -11.20 33.48 27.86
CA LYS A 467 -11.29 33.91 26.45
C LYS A 467 -11.72 32.74 25.55
N PRO A 468 -12.72 32.94 24.66
CA PRO A 468 -13.06 31.94 23.65
C PRO A 468 -11.95 31.81 22.61
N THR A 469 -11.81 30.59 22.08
CA THR A 469 -10.94 30.26 20.95
C THR A 469 -11.82 29.75 19.82
N LEU A 470 -11.76 30.41 18.66
CA LEU A 470 -12.48 29.97 17.46
C LEU A 470 -11.89 28.66 16.94
N ILE A 471 -12.77 27.72 16.57
CA ILE A 471 -12.37 26.43 15.99
C ILE A 471 -13.02 26.23 14.63
N ASN A 472 -12.20 25.86 13.64
CA ASN A 472 -12.67 25.43 12.34
C ASN A 472 -12.34 23.94 12.16
N THR A 473 -12.93 23.06 12.96
CA THR A 473 -12.59 21.64 12.99
C THR A 473 -13.73 20.82 12.41
N ARG A 474 -13.44 19.88 11.51
CA ARG A 474 -14.42 18.89 11.06
C ARG A 474 -14.48 17.76 12.07
N PHE A 475 -15.68 17.32 12.43
CA PHE A 475 -15.85 16.27 13.41
C PHE A 475 -16.35 14.97 12.76
N VAL A 476 -15.71 13.87 13.16
CA VAL A 476 -16.17 12.51 12.86
C VAL A 476 -16.28 11.79 14.20
N PHE A 477 -17.42 11.16 14.46
CA PHE A 477 -17.71 10.47 15.71
C PHE A 477 -17.87 8.99 15.43
N ALA A 478 -17.53 8.15 16.41
CA ALA A 478 -17.82 6.73 16.36
C ALA A 478 -18.43 6.24 17.67
N SER A 479 -19.35 5.29 17.56
CA SER A 479 -19.96 4.59 18.71
C SER A 479 -20.06 3.10 18.42
N ASN A 480 -19.74 2.28 19.43
CA ASN A 480 -20.03 0.85 19.46
C ASN A 480 -21.40 0.53 20.11
N GLN A 481 -22.03 1.50 20.75
CA GLN A 481 -23.33 1.39 21.38
C GLN A 481 -24.40 2.07 20.53
N ASP A 482 -25.62 1.58 20.66
CA ASP A 482 -26.81 2.24 20.13
C ASP A 482 -27.10 3.52 20.94
N VAL A 483 -26.80 4.67 20.34
CA VAL A 483 -26.92 5.97 20.99
C VAL A 483 -28.38 6.32 21.27
N GLU A 484 -29.32 5.85 20.45
CA GLU A 484 -30.76 6.10 20.64
C GLU A 484 -31.26 5.39 21.92
N GLN A 485 -30.77 4.19 22.19
CA GLN A 485 -31.06 3.49 23.44
C GLN A 485 -30.46 4.20 24.67
N LEU A 486 -29.30 4.84 24.52
CA LEU A 486 -28.68 5.61 25.60
C LEU A 486 -29.44 6.90 25.92
N ILE A 487 -30.04 7.53 24.90
CA ILE A 487 -30.95 8.67 25.07
C ILE A 487 -32.18 8.25 25.89
N ALA A 488 -32.80 7.11 25.55
CA ALA A 488 -33.94 6.58 26.30
C ALA A 488 -33.59 6.32 27.78
N LYS A 489 -32.34 5.95 28.06
CA LYS A 489 -31.80 5.74 29.42
C LYS A 489 -31.28 7.02 30.09
N LYS A 490 -31.37 8.19 29.44
CA LYS A 490 -30.82 9.49 29.89
C LYS A 490 -29.31 9.48 30.17
N LEU A 491 -28.58 8.59 29.49
CA LEU A 491 -27.12 8.50 29.56
C LEU A 491 -26.44 9.27 28.43
N PHE A 492 -27.20 9.64 27.39
CA PHE A 492 -26.74 10.47 26.30
C PHE A 492 -27.73 11.60 26.05
N ARG A 493 -27.23 12.80 25.75
CA ARG A 493 -28.09 13.95 25.49
C ARG A 493 -28.67 13.91 24.08
N GLU A 494 -29.98 14.11 24.02
CA GLU A 494 -30.74 14.15 22.76
C GLU A 494 -30.30 15.31 21.85
N ASP A 495 -30.04 16.49 22.41
CA ASP A 495 -29.58 17.66 21.66
C ASP A 495 -28.21 17.45 20.99
N LEU A 496 -27.25 16.85 21.71
CA LEU A 496 -25.97 16.46 21.14
C LEU A 496 -26.12 15.43 20.04
N PHE A 497 -26.98 14.43 20.22
CA PHE A 497 -27.22 13.40 19.21
C PHE A 497 -27.64 14.03 17.87
N TYR A 498 -28.67 14.87 17.87
CA TYR A 498 -29.11 15.56 16.66
C TYR A 498 -28.03 16.41 16.00
N ARG A 499 -27.09 16.95 16.78
CA ARG A 499 -25.96 17.73 16.24
C ARG A 499 -24.89 16.86 15.59
N ILE A 500 -24.59 15.69 16.14
CA ILE A 500 -23.53 14.80 15.63
C ILE A 500 -24.04 13.82 14.58
N SER A 501 -25.33 13.50 14.56
CA SER A 501 -25.96 12.52 13.68
C SER A 501 -26.47 13.12 12.36
N THR A 502 -25.80 14.16 11.85
CA THR A 502 -26.20 14.79 10.57
C THR A 502 -26.11 13.79 9.41
N ILE A 503 -25.09 12.93 9.44
CA ILE A 503 -24.96 11.77 8.56
C ILE A 503 -24.57 10.57 9.42
N ILE A 504 -25.28 9.45 9.26
CA ILE A 504 -25.01 8.21 9.98
C ILE A 504 -24.46 7.17 9.01
N VAL A 505 -23.33 6.55 9.36
CA VAL A 505 -22.73 5.43 8.63
C VAL A 505 -22.81 4.19 9.52
N ASN A 506 -23.68 3.25 9.15
CA ASN A 506 -23.86 1.99 9.86
C ASN A 506 -22.92 0.92 9.30
N LEU A 507 -21.95 0.50 10.10
CA LEU A 507 -21.04 -0.59 9.80
C LEU A 507 -21.63 -1.93 10.26
N PRO A 508 -21.89 -2.87 9.33
CA PRO A 508 -22.41 -4.17 9.69
C PRO A 508 -21.35 -5.00 10.44
N PRO A 509 -21.77 -5.84 11.39
CA PRO A 509 -20.90 -6.85 11.97
C PRO A 509 -20.49 -7.88 10.91
N LEU A 510 -19.37 -8.57 11.14
CA LEU A 510 -18.78 -9.50 10.18
C LEU A 510 -19.73 -10.67 9.84
N ARG A 511 -20.56 -11.11 10.78
CA ARG A 511 -21.60 -12.13 10.58
C ARG A 511 -22.67 -11.78 9.55
N ASP A 512 -22.88 -10.49 9.28
CA ASP A 512 -23.85 -10.01 8.29
C ASP A 512 -23.18 -9.76 6.91
N ARG A 513 -21.86 -9.94 6.83
CA ARG A 513 -21.05 -9.82 5.60
C ARG A 513 -20.07 -10.98 5.45
N LYS A 514 -20.57 -12.21 5.58
CA LYS A 514 -19.76 -13.44 5.54
C LYS A 514 -18.94 -13.61 4.26
N GLU A 515 -19.42 -13.07 3.15
CA GLU A 515 -18.74 -13.06 1.85
C GLU A 515 -17.37 -12.35 1.88
N ASP A 516 -17.15 -11.47 2.86
CA ASP A 516 -15.89 -10.75 3.05
C ASP A 516 -14.85 -11.56 3.85
N VAL A 517 -15.27 -12.59 4.58
CA VAL A 517 -14.38 -13.41 5.42
C VAL A 517 -13.23 -14.04 4.63
N PRO A 518 -13.44 -14.68 3.46
CA PRO A 518 -12.34 -15.26 2.69
C PRO A 518 -11.30 -14.23 2.26
N LEU A 519 -11.73 -13.03 1.85
CA LEU A 519 -10.83 -11.94 1.46
C LEU A 519 -10.02 -11.43 2.65
N LEU A 520 -10.66 -11.28 3.81
CA LEU A 520 -10.00 -10.88 5.05
C LEU A 520 -8.97 -11.92 5.52
N VAL A 521 -9.32 -13.21 5.48
CA VAL A 521 -8.41 -14.31 5.84
C VAL A 521 -7.17 -14.29 4.94
N GLN A 522 -7.36 -14.19 3.63
CA GLN A 522 -6.24 -14.12 2.67
C GLN A 522 -5.35 -12.90 2.93
N HIS A 523 -5.96 -11.74 3.19
CA HIS A 523 -5.22 -10.53 3.54
C HIS A 523 -4.37 -10.72 4.79
N PHE A 524 -4.95 -11.24 5.89
CA PHE A 524 -4.20 -11.45 7.13
C PHE A 524 -3.12 -12.52 7.02
N ILE A 525 -3.36 -13.61 6.26
CA ILE A 525 -2.32 -14.60 5.96
C ILE A 525 -1.18 -13.95 5.18
N GLY A 526 -1.49 -13.17 4.13
CA GLY A 526 -0.48 -12.42 3.38
C GLY A 526 0.33 -11.47 4.27
N ARG A 527 -0.32 -10.83 5.23
CA ARG A 527 0.30 -9.90 6.18
C ARG A 527 1.18 -10.57 7.24
N TYR A 528 0.82 -11.75 7.72
CA TYR A 528 1.47 -12.40 8.87
C TYR A 528 2.27 -13.66 8.53
N SER A 529 2.17 -14.19 7.31
CA SER A 529 2.98 -15.31 6.86
C SER A 529 4.47 -14.93 6.82
N SER A 530 5.32 -15.75 7.43
CA SER A 530 6.76 -15.52 7.50
C SER A 530 7.44 -16.04 6.23
N GLY A 531 8.31 -15.25 5.58
CA GLY A 531 9.17 -15.74 4.49
C GLY A 531 8.47 -16.02 3.15
N GLY A 532 7.32 -15.39 2.86
CA GLY A 532 6.66 -15.46 1.55
C GLY A 532 5.97 -16.78 1.22
N LYS A 533 5.87 -17.72 2.17
CA LYS A 533 5.07 -18.93 2.02
C LYS A 533 3.62 -18.63 2.40
N LEU A 534 2.76 -18.43 1.40
CA LEU A 534 1.31 -18.38 1.63
C LEU A 534 0.84 -19.71 2.23
N ILE A 535 0.26 -19.66 3.42
CA ILE A 535 -0.40 -20.81 4.02
C ILE A 535 -1.69 -21.05 3.24
N LYS A 536 -1.85 -22.24 2.65
CA LYS A 536 -3.10 -22.59 1.97
C LYS A 536 -4.24 -22.69 2.98
N VAL A 537 -5.45 -22.25 2.62
CA VAL A 537 -6.63 -22.46 3.44
C VAL A 537 -7.51 -23.50 2.75
N PRO A 538 -7.62 -24.73 3.28
CA PRO A 538 -8.54 -25.73 2.74
C PRO A 538 -9.99 -25.27 2.83
N ASP A 539 -10.83 -25.67 1.87
CA ASP A 539 -12.24 -25.26 1.80
C ASP A 539 -13.02 -25.58 3.09
N ALA A 540 -12.75 -26.73 3.70
CA ALA A 540 -13.38 -27.13 4.98
C ALA A 540 -13.04 -26.15 6.13
N VAL A 541 -11.81 -25.64 6.18
CA VAL A 541 -11.40 -24.65 7.19
C VAL A 541 -12.01 -23.29 6.87
N MET A 542 -12.03 -22.91 5.59
CA MET A 542 -12.66 -21.67 5.15
C MET A 542 -14.16 -21.65 5.49
N GLU A 543 -14.86 -22.77 5.33
CA GLU A 543 -16.27 -22.91 5.70
C GLU A 543 -16.50 -22.68 7.20
N ILE A 544 -15.63 -23.23 8.07
CA ILE A 544 -15.70 -23.00 9.52
C ILE A 544 -15.50 -21.51 9.84
N LEU A 545 -14.46 -20.90 9.27
CA LEU A 545 -14.17 -19.48 9.46
C LEU A 545 -15.31 -18.58 8.95
N THR A 546 -15.94 -18.93 7.83
CA THR A 546 -17.04 -18.16 7.24
C THR A 546 -18.33 -18.27 8.06
N ASN A 547 -18.57 -19.40 8.72
CA ASN A 547 -19.79 -19.66 9.48
C ASN A 547 -19.74 -19.26 10.95
N TYR A 548 -18.55 -19.00 11.50
CA TYR A 548 -18.40 -18.48 12.85
C TYR A 548 -18.99 -17.06 12.97
N LEU A 549 -19.54 -16.74 14.15
CA LEU A 549 -20.28 -15.48 14.37
C LEU A 549 -19.38 -14.25 14.54
N TRP A 550 -18.09 -14.45 14.84
CA TRP A 550 -17.10 -13.38 15.05
C TRP A 550 -17.61 -12.27 16.00
N PRO A 551 -17.86 -12.57 17.30
CA PRO A 551 -18.30 -11.56 18.27
C PRO A 551 -17.33 -10.36 18.41
N GLY A 552 -16.03 -10.56 18.18
CA GLY A 552 -15.02 -9.49 18.11
C GLY A 552 -14.75 -8.99 16.69
N ASN A 553 -15.59 -9.36 15.73
CA ASN A 553 -15.56 -8.94 14.33
C ASN A 553 -14.18 -9.13 13.68
N ILE A 554 -13.72 -8.16 12.88
CA ILE A 554 -12.46 -8.24 12.13
C ILE A 554 -11.27 -8.35 13.09
N ARG A 555 -11.33 -7.73 14.27
CA ARG A 555 -10.24 -7.76 15.26
C ARG A 555 -10.01 -9.16 15.82
N GLU A 556 -11.08 -9.92 16.07
CA GLU A 556 -10.98 -11.34 16.48
C GLU A 556 -10.43 -12.20 15.34
N LEU A 557 -10.92 -12.01 14.12
CA LEU A 557 -10.43 -12.72 12.94
C LEU A 557 -8.93 -12.46 12.69
N GLU A 558 -8.50 -11.20 12.71
CA GLU A 558 -7.09 -10.80 12.56
C GLU A 558 -6.21 -11.48 13.62
N ASN A 559 -6.64 -11.45 14.89
CA ASN A 559 -5.91 -12.06 15.99
C ASN A 559 -5.80 -13.57 15.85
N GLU A 560 -6.86 -14.24 15.42
CA GLU A 560 -6.86 -15.69 15.24
C GLU A 560 -5.93 -16.12 14.11
N ILE A 561 -6.02 -15.47 12.94
CA ILE A 561 -5.13 -15.76 11.81
C ILE A 561 -3.68 -15.43 12.17
N LYS A 562 -3.43 -14.29 12.82
CA LYS A 562 -2.10 -13.92 13.31
C LYS A 562 -1.53 -14.96 14.26
N ARG A 563 -2.33 -15.45 15.22
CA ARG A 563 -1.94 -16.51 16.17
C ARG A 563 -1.52 -17.76 15.42
N ILE A 564 -2.31 -18.21 14.45
CA ILE A 564 -2.02 -19.39 13.64
C ILE A 564 -0.72 -19.20 12.86
N CYS A 565 -0.56 -18.07 12.15
CA CYS A 565 0.66 -17.78 11.39
C CYS A 565 1.92 -17.76 12.27
N ILE A 566 1.83 -17.30 13.53
CA ILE A 566 2.95 -17.25 14.46
C ILE A 566 3.27 -18.63 15.05
N LEU A 567 2.25 -19.42 15.41
CA LEU A 567 2.44 -20.73 16.04
C LEU A 567 2.79 -21.84 15.03
N HIS A 568 2.36 -21.70 13.78
CA HIS A 568 2.47 -22.73 12.74
C HIS A 568 3.20 -22.21 11.49
N LYS A 569 4.38 -21.60 11.69
CA LYS A 569 5.16 -20.93 10.62
C LYS A 569 5.53 -21.82 9.44
N ASP A 570 5.70 -23.12 9.68
CA ASP A 570 6.12 -24.09 8.66
C ASP A 570 4.95 -24.90 8.07
N ALA A 571 3.72 -24.66 8.52
CA ALA A 571 2.56 -25.40 8.04
C ALA A 571 2.24 -25.01 6.58
N PRO A 572 2.10 -25.99 5.66
CA PRO A 572 1.77 -25.72 4.27
C PRO A 572 0.31 -25.31 4.07
N ALA A 573 -0.56 -25.64 5.03
CA ALA A 573 -1.98 -25.32 5.02
C ALA A 573 -2.51 -25.13 6.46
N LEU A 574 -3.60 -24.38 6.61
CA LEU A 574 -4.38 -24.33 7.84
C LEU A 574 -5.07 -25.68 8.06
N GLU A 575 -5.01 -26.19 9.28
CA GLU A 575 -5.76 -27.37 9.71
C GLU A 575 -6.85 -26.97 10.72
N GLU A 576 -7.94 -27.73 10.79
CA GLU A 576 -9.00 -27.48 11.78
C GLU A 576 -8.47 -27.47 13.21
N SER A 577 -7.51 -28.35 13.53
CA SER A 577 -6.83 -28.47 14.82
C SER A 577 -6.10 -27.19 15.27
N MET A 578 -5.79 -26.30 14.33
CA MET A 578 -5.10 -25.03 14.60
C MET A 578 -6.06 -23.93 15.06
N LEU A 579 -7.35 -24.07 14.77
CA LEU A 579 -8.38 -23.12 15.20
C LEU A 579 -8.61 -23.21 16.71
N SER A 580 -8.97 -22.09 17.32
CA SER A 580 -9.30 -22.04 18.74
C SER A 580 -10.54 -22.87 19.07
N GLU A 581 -10.59 -23.38 20.30
CA GLU A 581 -11.70 -24.21 20.79
C GLU A 581 -13.04 -23.47 20.71
N ALA A 582 -13.04 -22.14 20.86
CA ALA A 582 -14.24 -21.30 20.69
C ALA A 582 -14.81 -21.41 19.26
N ILE A 583 -13.96 -21.41 18.23
CA ILE A 583 -14.38 -21.53 16.83
C ILE A 583 -14.82 -22.97 16.52
N LEU A 584 -14.08 -23.96 17.04
CA LEU A 584 -14.39 -25.38 16.82
C LEU A 584 -15.68 -25.84 17.53
N SER A 585 -15.97 -25.29 18.72
CA SER A 585 -17.17 -25.62 19.50
C SER A 585 -18.47 -25.10 18.86
N CYS A 586 -18.43 -24.06 18.04
CA CYS A 586 -19.58 -23.60 17.25
C CYS A 586 -20.03 -24.64 16.20
N ARG A 587 -19.14 -25.49 15.68
CA ARG A 587 -19.51 -26.62 14.80
C ARG A 587 -20.37 -27.64 15.54
N LEU A 588 -20.08 -27.89 16.82
CA LEU A 588 -20.84 -28.79 17.68
C LEU A 588 -22.21 -28.20 18.07
N GLN A 589 -22.35 -26.88 18.13
CA GLN A 589 -23.64 -26.23 18.40
C GLN A 589 -24.54 -26.13 17.16
N ALA A 590 -24.01 -25.87 15.96
CA ALA A 590 -24.82 -25.85 14.74
C ALA A 590 -25.42 -27.23 14.41
N VAL A 591 -24.69 -28.32 14.71
CA VAL A 591 -25.22 -29.70 14.64
C VAL A 591 -26.26 -29.98 15.74
N ARG A 592 -26.17 -29.30 16.89
CA ARG A 592 -27.15 -29.38 18.00
C ARG A 592 -28.40 -28.51 17.80
N SER A 593 -28.34 -27.46 16.97
CA SER A 593 -29.45 -26.54 16.74
C SER A 593 -30.41 -26.98 15.63
N ALA A 594 -30.00 -27.94 14.78
CA ALA A 594 -30.88 -28.53 13.76
C ALA A 594 -31.82 -29.60 14.34
N ASP A 595 -31.43 -30.27 15.43
CA ASP A 595 -32.25 -31.26 16.13
C ASP A 595 -32.46 -30.78 17.58
N GLY A 596 -33.62 -30.13 17.82
CA GLY A 596 -34.02 -29.64 19.14
C GLY A 596 -33.75 -30.65 20.25
N VAL A 597 -33.11 -30.17 21.33
CA VAL A 597 -32.67 -30.88 22.56
C VAL A 597 -33.06 -32.37 22.60
N LYS A 598 -32.33 -33.20 21.85
CA LYS A 598 -32.38 -34.66 22.00
C LYS A 598 -31.68 -35.06 23.29
N GLY A 599 -32.29 -35.95 24.07
CA GLY A 599 -31.73 -36.41 25.34
C GLY A 599 -30.39 -37.14 25.13
N LEU A 600 -29.53 -37.19 26.16
CA LEU A 600 -28.21 -37.86 26.12
C LEU A 600 -28.28 -39.31 25.59
N ARG A 601 -29.41 -39.99 25.82
CA ARG A 601 -29.68 -41.35 25.36
C ARG A 601 -29.89 -41.44 23.86
N GLU A 602 -30.51 -40.44 23.25
CA GLU A 602 -30.79 -40.38 21.80
C GLU A 602 -29.53 -39.97 21.03
N LEU A 603 -28.76 -39.01 21.55
CA LEU A 603 -27.45 -38.64 20.98
C LEU A 603 -26.48 -39.83 20.93
N ARG A 604 -26.48 -40.66 21.97
CA ARG A 604 -25.65 -41.87 22.00
C ARG A 604 -26.12 -42.89 20.97
N ALA A 605 -27.43 -43.06 20.80
CA ALA A 605 -28.00 -43.96 19.81
C ALA A 605 -27.73 -43.48 18.37
N ASP A 606 -27.82 -42.17 18.12
CA ASP A 606 -27.56 -41.57 16.79
C ASP A 606 -26.07 -41.68 16.41
N PHE A 607 -25.16 -41.38 17.34
CA PHE A 607 -23.73 -41.56 17.11
C PHE A 607 -23.36 -43.03 16.87
N GLU A 608 -23.93 -43.93 17.67
CA GLU A 608 -23.69 -45.37 17.54
C GLU A 608 -24.23 -45.93 16.22
N ARG A 609 -25.38 -45.42 15.75
CA ARG A 609 -25.94 -45.74 14.42
C ARG A 609 -24.98 -45.32 13.31
N ASP A 610 -24.48 -44.09 13.38
CA ASP A 610 -23.59 -43.51 12.37
C ASP A 610 -22.27 -44.29 12.22
N VAL A 611 -21.67 -44.65 13.36
CA VAL A 611 -20.43 -45.47 13.39
C VAL A 611 -20.68 -46.84 12.78
N ILE A 612 -21.78 -47.51 13.15
CA ILE A 612 -22.13 -48.83 12.61
C ILE A 612 -22.34 -48.77 11.10
N LEU A 613 -23.07 -47.76 10.60
CA LEU A 613 -23.33 -47.61 9.16
C LEU A 613 -22.05 -47.33 8.35
N ARG A 614 -21.16 -46.47 8.85
CA ARG A 614 -19.87 -46.20 8.18
C ARG A 614 -19.00 -47.46 8.12
N THR A 615 -18.89 -48.20 9.22
CA THR A 615 -18.09 -49.43 9.23
C THR A 615 -18.70 -50.53 8.34
N ILE A 616 -20.03 -50.62 8.24
CA ILE A 616 -20.67 -51.53 7.27
C ILE A 616 -20.36 -51.11 5.82
N LYS A 617 -20.37 -49.81 5.53
CA LYS A 617 -20.04 -49.26 4.20
C LYS A 617 -18.57 -49.52 3.84
N GLU A 618 -17.64 -49.29 4.76
CA GLU A 618 -16.21 -49.62 4.59
C GLU A 618 -15.96 -51.12 4.41
N CYS A 619 -16.83 -51.96 4.98
CA CYS A 619 -16.80 -53.42 4.82
C CYS A 619 -17.60 -53.92 3.61
N ASN A 620 -18.03 -53.03 2.69
CA ASN A 620 -18.86 -53.36 1.52
C ASN A 620 -20.09 -54.23 1.87
N GLY A 621 -20.77 -53.93 2.98
CA GLY A 621 -21.97 -54.67 3.40
C GLY A 621 -21.68 -55.99 4.14
N ASN A 622 -20.42 -56.40 4.32
CA ASN A 622 -20.08 -57.63 5.04
C ASN A 622 -20.20 -57.44 6.57
N ILE A 623 -21.34 -57.82 7.12
CA ILE A 623 -21.69 -57.65 8.54
C ILE A 623 -20.73 -58.41 9.48
N SER A 624 -20.22 -59.58 9.07
CA SER A 624 -19.25 -60.36 9.87
C SER A 624 -17.88 -59.69 9.96
N ARG A 625 -17.49 -58.91 8.94
CA ARG A 625 -16.26 -58.12 8.93
C ARG A 625 -16.44 -56.84 9.74
N ALA A 626 -17.58 -56.17 9.59
CA ALA A 626 -17.92 -54.98 10.38
C ALA A 626 -18.00 -55.28 11.88
N ALA A 627 -18.59 -56.42 12.28
CA ALA A 627 -18.64 -56.86 13.67
C ALA A 627 -17.25 -57.02 14.29
N ARG A 628 -16.31 -57.64 13.57
CA ARG A 628 -14.92 -57.79 14.02
C ARG A 628 -14.20 -56.44 14.18
N MET A 629 -14.39 -55.52 13.25
CA MET A 629 -13.80 -54.17 13.34
C MET A 629 -14.35 -53.38 14.54
N LEU A 630 -15.65 -53.54 14.81
CA LEU A 630 -16.32 -52.89 15.95
C LEU A 630 -16.18 -53.66 17.27
N LYS A 631 -15.44 -54.78 17.28
CA LYS A 631 -15.23 -55.67 18.44
C LYS A 631 -16.54 -56.21 19.04
N TYR A 632 -17.53 -56.49 18.19
CA TYR A 632 -18.76 -57.19 18.55
C TYR A 632 -18.78 -58.58 17.93
N ASN A 633 -19.51 -59.50 18.56
CA ASN A 633 -19.91 -60.73 17.88
C ASN A 633 -20.97 -60.43 16.81
N ARG A 634 -21.05 -61.27 15.77
CA ARG A 634 -22.03 -61.07 14.67
C ARG A 634 -23.46 -60.92 15.19
N SER A 635 -23.85 -61.74 16.16
CA SER A 635 -25.17 -61.72 16.80
C SER A 635 -25.42 -60.45 17.62
N GLU A 636 -24.39 -59.93 18.29
CA GLU A 636 -24.46 -58.69 19.08
C GLU A 636 -24.62 -57.47 18.17
N LEU A 637 -23.85 -57.40 17.08
CA LEU A 637 -23.99 -56.32 16.11
C LEU A 637 -25.38 -56.33 15.46
N TYR A 638 -25.91 -57.51 15.12
CA TYR A 638 -27.27 -57.65 14.58
C TYR A 638 -28.34 -57.15 15.55
N ASN A 639 -28.25 -57.54 16.84
CA ASN A 639 -29.18 -57.08 17.87
C ASN A 639 -29.10 -55.56 18.05
N LYS A 640 -27.89 -54.99 17.95
CA LYS A 640 -27.66 -53.56 18.08
C LYS A 640 -28.15 -52.76 16.89
N MET A 641 -27.96 -53.28 15.67
CA MET A 641 -28.55 -52.72 14.45
C MET A 641 -30.08 -52.70 14.53
N LYS A 642 -30.69 -53.79 15.00
CA LYS A 642 -32.14 -53.89 15.20
C LYS A 642 -32.66 -52.89 16.25
N ALA A 643 -31.96 -52.76 17.38
CA ALA A 643 -32.31 -51.81 18.43
C ALA A 643 -32.20 -50.34 17.99
N LEU A 644 -31.30 -50.05 17.04
CA LEU A 644 -31.08 -48.70 16.48
C LEU A 644 -31.92 -48.40 15.24
N GLY A 645 -32.78 -49.33 14.81
CA GLY A 645 -33.66 -49.16 13.64
C GLY A 645 -32.94 -49.30 12.28
N ILE A 646 -31.76 -49.91 12.25
CA ILE A 646 -31.02 -50.19 11.00
C ILE A 646 -31.59 -51.48 10.39
N ASN A 647 -32.61 -51.36 9.55
CA ASN A 647 -33.21 -52.49 8.84
C ASN A 647 -32.78 -52.49 7.37
N GLY A 648 -32.22 -53.63 6.92
CA GLY A 648 -31.99 -53.89 5.50
C GLY A 648 -30.58 -53.53 5.01
N VAL A 649 -29.62 -54.41 5.30
CA VAL A 649 -28.56 -54.73 4.33
C VAL A 649 -28.76 -56.21 4.02
N ALA A 650 -29.82 -56.50 3.26
CA ALA A 650 -30.07 -57.86 2.76
C ALA A 650 -28.89 -58.25 1.87
N GLY A 651 -28.33 -59.43 2.14
CA GLY A 651 -27.22 -59.96 1.37
C GLY A 651 -27.61 -60.13 -0.10
N SER A 652 -26.73 -59.67 -0.98
CA SER A 652 -26.54 -60.33 -2.26
C SER A 652 -25.72 -61.59 -1.99
N GLU A 653 -26.36 -62.75 -2.15
CA GLU A 653 -25.66 -63.98 -2.56
C GLU A 653 -24.86 -63.74 -3.84
#